data_AF-A0AA38Q043-F1
#
_entry.id   AF-A0AA38Q043-F1
#
_cell.length_a   1.000
_cell.length_b   1.000
_cell.length_c   1.000
_cell.angle_alpha   90.00
_cell.angle_beta   90.00
_cell.angle_gamma   90.00
#
_symmetry.space_group_name_H-M   'P 1'
#
loop_
_entity.id
_entity.type
_entity.pdbx_description
1 polymer ?
#
loop_
_entity_poly.entity_id
_entity_poly.type
_entity_poly.pdbx_seq_one_letter_code
_entity_poly.pdbx_strand_id
1 'polypeptide(L)'
;MTCLVLLVVSRLMPQLTFIWYCFVRPLTGAKDQKARLDKFYEGQADVYDATRRGLLRGRKTMLNLCAGHIRTLRVSCPDKRLVWVDIGGGTGHNIELMDQFLPISSFDAVYLIDLCEPLLQVARKRFAIKGWTNVHILCQDASNFELPEWQQSSSVDPKGSVGFVTLSYSLSMIPNFYTLLDRIDYVLSPQQGLLGVVDFYTAGKNASLHEKAIGGESKECGWLSRWFWQIWFDFDNVHLSPARRSYLEYRFGTIKSYNGRNRFVLPFIVRMHDSLVIPYYIWLGRPRTADISKTCHAFEVEGGNTIGNCSPASSFNGTKENVTTLNMSALELGSSIIEQQAESNAVIVNITPPLSSFHYQVNKPWRLPYYEHPVHKEFRTFVYSFTWEDPHVDVEHLELTQDDSMFVITSAGDNALHYAIAANPRRIHCVDMNPCQGHLLELKLAAIQSLDYPDFFALFGEGYHPNFRSLLDSKIAPHLSSSAYQFWRINLDAFITPSKPFYLHGYSGWALRLARLIFRMAGVEKDVERLCDSETLDEQVQIWQQKLRPVILNPIIVALMRNPVFCWNALGVPMNQRKMLLNEGHAYAYVRDTLDPLLSTYLLKTENYFYLLCLLGHYTHASCPAYLTPSGFDSLKSNEGNALNSFRLHTDSIHNVLRGLNSWSLTRVLIMDHLDWFKVNSESVDQEIAQLARVVASGGLVFWRSAAKQPWYNKVFERAGFHVEAVAIRKGSAVALDKVNMYASFWKAIKS
;
A
#
# COMPACT_ATOMS: atom_id res chain seq x y z
N MET A 1 -41.63 31.46 1.84
CA MET A 1 -41.49 30.18 2.59
C MET A 1 -41.95 28.97 1.78
N THR A 2 -43.05 29.05 1.02
CA THR A 2 -43.64 27.91 0.28
C THR A 2 -42.70 27.27 -0.76
N CYS A 3 -41.93 28.06 -1.52
CA CYS A 3 -40.92 27.52 -2.45
C CYS A 3 -39.75 26.81 -1.74
N LEU A 4 -39.34 27.30 -0.56
CA LEU A 4 -38.27 26.66 0.22
C LEU A 4 -38.76 25.34 0.81
N VAL A 5 -40.01 25.29 1.28
CA VAL A 5 -40.67 24.07 1.77
C VAL A 5 -40.87 23.08 0.62
N LEU A 6 -41.29 23.50 -0.57
CA LEU A 6 -41.40 22.63 -1.75
C LEU A 6 -40.03 22.11 -2.23
N LEU A 7 -38.97 22.90 -2.15
CA LEU A 7 -37.59 22.47 -2.43
C LEU A 7 -37.06 21.48 -1.39
N VAL A 8 -37.38 21.69 -0.11
CA VAL A 8 -37.00 20.79 0.98
C VAL A 8 -37.78 19.48 0.91
N VAL A 9 -39.10 19.55 0.66
CA VAL A 9 -39.97 18.38 0.49
C VAL A 9 -39.56 17.59 -0.75
N SER A 10 -39.35 18.23 -1.90
CA SER A 10 -38.87 17.52 -3.11
C SER A 10 -37.48 16.88 -2.91
N ARG A 11 -36.60 17.50 -2.12
CA ARG A 11 -35.30 16.91 -1.75
C ARG A 11 -35.37 15.81 -0.69
N LEU A 12 -36.44 15.71 0.10
CA LEU A 12 -36.62 14.73 1.19
C LEU A 12 -37.58 13.59 0.84
N MET A 13 -38.50 13.81 -0.11
CA MET A 13 -39.48 12.80 -0.54
C MET A 13 -38.81 11.52 -1.02
N PRO A 14 -37.74 11.53 -1.84
CA PRO A 14 -36.99 10.33 -2.20
C PRO A 14 -36.54 9.50 -0.98
N GLN A 15 -35.99 10.15 0.04
CA GLN A 15 -35.48 9.53 1.25
C GLN A 15 -36.61 9.03 2.14
N LEU A 16 -37.73 9.77 2.23
CA LEU A 16 -38.92 9.35 2.96
C LEU A 16 -39.63 8.18 2.28
N THR A 17 -39.68 8.14 0.95
CA THR A 17 -40.19 7.00 0.18
C THR A 17 -39.29 5.78 0.39
N PHE A 18 -37.97 5.94 0.31
CA PHE A 18 -37.02 4.89 0.63
C PHE A 18 -37.19 4.39 2.08
N ILE A 19 -37.35 5.30 3.04
CA ILE A 19 -37.59 4.95 4.44
C ILE A 19 -38.92 4.21 4.59
N TRP A 20 -39.99 4.66 3.95
CA TRP A 20 -41.30 4.00 4.01
C TRP A 20 -41.24 2.55 3.51
N TYR A 21 -40.63 2.33 2.35
CA TYR A 21 -40.55 1.01 1.74
C TYR A 21 -39.54 0.07 2.40
N CYS A 22 -38.43 0.58 2.97
CA CYS A 22 -37.45 -0.27 3.68
C CYS A 22 -37.74 -0.41 5.18
N PHE A 23 -38.45 0.54 5.81
CA PHE A 23 -38.59 0.60 7.29
C PHE A 23 -40.03 0.43 7.78
N VAL A 24 -41.06 0.65 6.94
CA VAL A 24 -42.47 0.64 7.39
C VAL A 24 -43.35 -0.41 6.69
N ARG A 25 -43.02 -0.79 5.45
CA ARG A 25 -43.77 -1.80 4.68
C ARG A 25 -42.98 -3.11 4.52
N PRO A 26 -43.09 -4.08 5.44
CA PRO A 26 -42.36 -5.34 5.33
C PRO A 26 -42.75 -6.15 4.08
N LEU A 27 -41.76 -6.85 3.51
CA LEU A 27 -41.89 -7.75 2.36
C LEU A 27 -42.59 -9.06 2.77
N THR A 28 -43.90 -9.04 2.99
CA THR A 28 -44.67 -10.26 3.25
C THR A 28 -45.54 -10.66 2.06
N GLY A 29 -45.43 -11.93 1.62
CA GLY A 29 -46.50 -12.61 0.87
C GLY A 29 -46.28 -13.03 -0.59
N ALA A 30 -45.09 -12.98 -1.18
CA ALA A 30 -44.85 -13.54 -2.53
C ALA A 30 -43.94 -14.78 -2.48
N LYS A 31 -44.36 -15.86 -3.15
CA LYS A 31 -43.71 -17.20 -3.10
C LYS A 31 -42.40 -17.28 -3.90
N ASP A 32 -42.17 -16.36 -4.86
CA ASP A 32 -41.05 -16.41 -5.79
C ASP A 32 -40.15 -15.17 -5.64
N GLN A 33 -38.82 -15.32 -5.81
CA GLN A 33 -37.83 -14.25 -5.64
C GLN A 33 -38.02 -13.13 -6.66
N LYS A 34 -38.31 -13.47 -7.93
CA LYS A 34 -38.56 -12.49 -8.99
C LYS A 34 -39.75 -11.59 -8.68
N ALA A 35 -40.90 -12.20 -8.35
CA ALA A 35 -42.12 -11.48 -8.02
C ALA A 35 -41.97 -10.57 -6.78
N ARG A 36 -41.12 -10.94 -5.82
CA ARG A 36 -40.77 -10.09 -4.67
C ARG A 36 -39.97 -8.86 -5.08
N LEU A 37 -38.94 -9.05 -5.90
CA LEU A 37 -38.09 -7.96 -6.39
C LEU A 37 -38.88 -6.99 -7.26
N ASP A 38 -39.68 -7.50 -8.20
CA ASP A 38 -40.52 -6.68 -9.07
C ASP A 38 -41.47 -5.80 -8.24
N LYS A 39 -42.19 -6.38 -7.28
CA LYS A 39 -43.10 -5.65 -6.38
C LYS A 39 -42.40 -4.63 -5.48
N PHE A 40 -41.15 -4.90 -5.08
CA PHE A 40 -40.36 -3.99 -4.25
C PHE A 40 -39.87 -2.76 -5.04
N TYR A 41 -39.47 -2.97 -6.30
CA TYR A 41 -38.86 -1.94 -7.13
C TYR A 41 -39.83 -1.18 -8.05
N GLU A 42 -41.01 -1.73 -8.36
CA GLU A 42 -42.03 -1.08 -9.21
C GLU A 42 -42.40 0.34 -8.73
N GLY A 43 -42.49 0.56 -7.41
CA GLY A 43 -42.82 1.88 -6.83
C GLY A 43 -41.61 2.81 -6.57
N GLN A 44 -40.38 2.36 -6.86
CA GLN A 44 -39.14 3.09 -6.53
C GLN A 44 -38.16 3.22 -7.70
N ALA A 45 -38.42 2.57 -8.84
CA ALA A 45 -37.51 2.48 -9.97
C ALA A 45 -36.99 3.85 -10.45
N ASP A 46 -37.87 4.86 -10.52
CA ASP A 46 -37.54 6.22 -10.98
C ASP A 46 -36.71 7.03 -9.97
N VAL A 47 -36.75 6.66 -8.69
CA VAL A 47 -36.10 7.38 -7.58
C VAL A 47 -34.87 6.62 -7.04
N TYR A 48 -34.70 5.38 -7.49
CA TYR A 48 -33.70 4.41 -7.05
C TYR A 48 -32.26 4.96 -7.05
N ASP A 49 -31.86 5.65 -8.12
CA ASP A 49 -30.50 6.17 -8.27
C ASP A 49 -30.22 7.43 -7.42
N ALA A 50 -31.25 8.21 -7.10
CA ALA A 50 -31.12 9.44 -6.31
C ALA A 50 -30.93 9.13 -4.83
N THR A 51 -31.59 8.10 -4.31
CA THR A 51 -31.54 7.69 -2.90
C THR A 51 -30.33 6.79 -2.60
N ARG A 52 -29.97 5.89 -3.52
CA ARG A 52 -28.89 4.91 -3.30
C ARG A 52 -27.47 5.45 -3.48
N ARG A 53 -27.27 6.61 -4.12
CA ARG A 53 -25.94 7.25 -4.22
C ARG A 53 -25.27 7.49 -2.86
N GLY A 54 -26.04 7.79 -1.82
CA GLY A 54 -25.52 7.97 -0.45
C GLY A 54 -25.22 6.66 0.28
N LEU A 55 -25.97 5.59 -0.03
CA LEU A 55 -25.86 4.26 0.59
C LEU A 55 -24.76 3.40 -0.08
N LEU A 56 -24.58 3.51 -1.39
CA LEU A 56 -23.73 2.65 -2.20
C LEU A 56 -22.36 3.28 -2.52
N ARG A 57 -21.65 3.73 -1.48
CA ARG A 57 -20.42 4.53 -1.62
C ARG A 57 -19.27 3.82 -2.33
N GLY A 58 -19.21 2.49 -2.26
CA GLY A 58 -18.08 1.72 -2.79
C GLY A 58 -18.09 1.53 -4.31
N ARG A 59 -19.26 1.65 -4.95
CA ARG A 59 -19.45 1.37 -6.39
C ARG A 59 -18.51 2.16 -7.29
N LYS A 60 -18.48 3.49 -7.14
CA LYS A 60 -17.62 4.36 -7.95
C LYS A 60 -16.14 4.01 -7.79
N THR A 61 -15.72 3.70 -6.56
CA THR A 61 -14.33 3.32 -6.28
C THR A 61 -14.00 1.96 -6.90
N MET A 62 -14.87 0.96 -6.77
CA MET A 62 -14.69 -0.36 -7.37
C MET A 62 -14.52 -0.26 -8.90
N LEU A 63 -15.40 0.46 -9.59
CA LEU A 63 -15.32 0.63 -11.04
C LEU A 63 -14.04 1.35 -11.47
N ASN A 64 -13.64 2.40 -10.74
CA ASN A 64 -12.40 3.13 -11.03
C ASN A 64 -11.16 2.23 -10.85
N LEU A 65 -11.11 1.45 -9.77
CA LEU A 65 -10.04 0.46 -9.56
C LEU A 65 -10.02 -0.57 -10.68
N CYS A 66 -11.18 -1.12 -11.06
CA CYS A 66 -11.27 -2.10 -12.14
C CYS A 66 -10.78 -1.52 -13.46
N ALA A 67 -11.19 -0.29 -13.81
CA ALA A 67 -10.72 0.40 -15.01
C ALA A 67 -9.20 0.54 -15.05
N GLY A 68 -8.56 0.92 -13.94
CA GLY A 68 -7.09 0.97 -13.83
C GLY A 68 -6.41 -0.39 -14.08
N HIS A 69 -6.95 -1.45 -13.48
CA HIS A 69 -6.40 -2.81 -13.64
C HIS A 69 -6.63 -3.36 -15.05
N ILE A 70 -7.79 -3.11 -15.65
CA ILE A 70 -8.10 -3.50 -17.04
C ILE A 70 -7.11 -2.86 -18.00
N ARG A 71 -6.82 -1.55 -17.87
CA ARG A 71 -5.82 -0.88 -18.72
C ARG A 71 -4.46 -1.59 -18.64
N THR A 72 -4.03 -1.94 -17.42
CA THR A 72 -2.76 -2.62 -17.20
C THR A 72 -2.75 -4.03 -17.81
N LEU A 73 -3.84 -4.80 -17.62
CA LEU A 73 -3.98 -6.16 -18.18
C LEU A 73 -4.01 -6.19 -19.70
N ARG A 74 -4.55 -5.13 -20.32
CA ARG A 74 -4.63 -5.01 -21.79
C ARG A 74 -3.30 -4.73 -22.44
N VAL A 75 -2.35 -4.09 -21.75
CA VAL A 75 -1.00 -3.84 -22.31
C VAL A 75 -0.34 -5.16 -22.71
N SER A 76 -0.52 -6.22 -21.92
CA SER A 76 0.08 -7.54 -22.21
C SER A 76 -0.60 -8.32 -23.34
N CYS A 77 -1.89 -8.09 -23.61
CA CYS A 77 -2.57 -8.69 -24.78
C CYS A 77 -3.64 -7.73 -25.33
N PRO A 78 -3.26 -6.81 -26.23
CA PRO A 78 -4.15 -5.75 -26.71
C PRO A 78 -5.28 -6.27 -27.62
N ASP A 79 -5.01 -7.33 -28.38
CA ASP A 79 -5.90 -7.89 -29.41
C ASP A 79 -6.95 -8.86 -28.87
N LYS A 80 -6.87 -9.21 -27.58
CA LYS A 80 -7.81 -10.16 -26.97
C LYS A 80 -9.13 -9.46 -26.66
N ARG A 81 -10.22 -10.11 -27.06
CA ARG A 81 -11.59 -9.65 -26.87
C ARG A 81 -11.90 -9.39 -25.38
N LEU A 82 -12.48 -8.23 -25.08
CA LEU A 82 -12.87 -7.80 -23.74
C LEU A 82 -14.40 -7.74 -23.62
N VAL A 83 -14.96 -8.80 -23.03
CA VAL A 83 -16.39 -8.88 -22.68
C VAL A 83 -16.59 -8.54 -21.20
N TRP A 84 -17.53 -7.63 -20.91
CA TRP A 84 -17.94 -7.27 -19.56
C TRP A 84 -19.34 -7.83 -19.23
N VAL A 85 -19.48 -8.52 -18.11
CA VAL A 85 -20.77 -8.94 -17.54
C VAL A 85 -21.04 -8.23 -16.20
N ASP A 86 -22.08 -7.41 -16.13
CA ASP A 86 -22.54 -6.75 -14.89
C ASP A 86 -23.74 -7.51 -14.29
N ILE A 87 -23.51 -8.18 -13.16
CA ILE A 87 -24.48 -9.07 -12.53
C ILE A 87 -25.22 -8.34 -11.40
N GLY A 88 -26.54 -8.30 -11.51
CA GLY A 88 -27.40 -7.46 -10.67
C GLY A 88 -27.24 -5.98 -11.01
N GLY A 89 -27.12 -5.67 -12.31
CA GLY A 89 -26.85 -4.31 -12.80
C GLY A 89 -28.01 -3.33 -12.64
N GLY A 90 -29.22 -3.81 -12.36
CA GLY A 90 -30.42 -3.01 -12.10
C GLY A 90 -30.70 -2.02 -13.22
N THR A 91 -30.69 -0.72 -12.88
CA THR A 91 -30.97 0.41 -13.80
C THR A 91 -29.86 0.68 -14.82
N GLY A 92 -28.76 -0.08 -14.80
CA GLY A 92 -27.62 0.11 -15.70
C GLY A 92 -26.68 1.25 -15.31
N HIS A 93 -26.81 1.78 -14.09
CA HIS A 93 -25.98 2.90 -13.63
C HIS A 93 -24.47 2.57 -13.55
N ASN A 94 -24.09 1.32 -13.31
CA ASN A 94 -22.68 0.91 -13.30
C ASN A 94 -22.02 1.12 -14.66
N ILE A 95 -22.72 0.76 -15.74
CA ILE A 95 -22.24 0.90 -17.12
C ILE A 95 -22.03 2.38 -17.44
N GLU A 96 -22.99 3.23 -17.06
CA GLU A 96 -22.85 4.68 -17.21
C GLU A 96 -21.71 5.29 -16.38
N LEU A 97 -21.48 4.80 -15.17
CA LEU A 97 -20.35 5.23 -14.37
C LEU A 97 -19.02 4.75 -14.93
N MET A 98 -18.97 3.54 -15.50
CA MET A 98 -17.76 2.99 -16.11
C MET A 98 -17.31 3.82 -17.30
N ASP A 99 -18.23 4.32 -18.12
CA ASP A 99 -17.92 5.18 -19.28
C ASP A 99 -17.07 6.43 -18.92
N GLN A 100 -17.19 6.92 -17.68
CA GLN A 100 -16.38 8.04 -17.17
C GLN A 100 -14.90 7.67 -16.93
N PHE A 101 -14.62 6.38 -16.73
CA PHE A 101 -13.29 5.86 -16.45
C PHE A 101 -12.72 5.14 -17.67
N LEU A 102 -13.48 4.23 -18.26
CA LEU A 102 -13.11 3.47 -19.44
C LEU A 102 -14.29 3.53 -20.44
N PRO A 103 -14.11 4.17 -21.61
CA PRO A 103 -15.19 4.33 -22.57
C PRO A 103 -15.83 2.99 -22.92
N ILE A 104 -17.16 2.94 -23.02
CA ILE A 104 -17.88 1.70 -23.32
C ILE A 104 -17.50 1.12 -24.69
N SER A 105 -17.05 1.95 -25.63
CA SER A 105 -16.47 1.53 -26.91
C SER A 105 -15.19 0.69 -26.78
N SER A 106 -14.54 0.71 -25.62
CA SER A 106 -13.35 -0.11 -25.35
C SER A 106 -13.69 -1.58 -25.13
N PHE A 107 -14.97 -1.91 -24.89
CA PHE A 107 -15.46 -3.27 -24.68
C PHE A 107 -16.08 -3.78 -25.98
N ASP A 108 -15.75 -5.01 -26.36
CA ASP A 108 -16.36 -5.65 -27.53
C ASP A 108 -17.85 -5.96 -27.31
N ALA A 109 -18.20 -6.30 -26.07
CA ALA A 109 -19.59 -6.47 -25.63
C ALA A 109 -19.73 -6.22 -24.13
N VAL A 110 -20.85 -5.63 -23.73
CA VAL A 110 -21.24 -5.44 -22.33
C VAL A 110 -22.61 -6.07 -22.11
N TYR A 111 -22.73 -6.97 -21.14
CA TYR A 111 -23.95 -7.67 -20.79
C TYR A 111 -24.41 -7.25 -19.40
N LEU A 112 -25.62 -6.67 -19.32
CA LEU A 112 -26.29 -6.38 -18.06
C LEU A 112 -27.26 -7.53 -17.76
N ILE A 113 -27.06 -8.18 -16.62
CA ILE A 113 -27.90 -9.30 -16.16
C ILE A 113 -28.63 -8.87 -14.89
N ASP A 114 -29.95 -8.95 -14.90
CA ASP A 114 -30.78 -8.74 -13.71
C ASP A 114 -32.04 -9.62 -13.76
N LEU A 115 -32.62 -9.92 -12.60
CA LEU A 115 -33.85 -10.70 -12.49
C LEU A 115 -35.10 -9.80 -12.55
N CYS A 116 -34.96 -8.50 -12.30
CA CYS A 116 -36.05 -7.53 -12.14
C CYS A 116 -36.32 -6.75 -13.43
N GLU A 117 -37.40 -7.09 -14.13
CA GLU A 117 -37.76 -6.49 -15.41
C GLU A 117 -38.03 -4.97 -15.35
N PRO A 118 -38.72 -4.42 -14.33
CA PRO A 118 -38.90 -2.97 -14.19
C PRO A 118 -37.59 -2.17 -14.18
N LEU A 119 -36.54 -2.67 -13.52
CA LEU A 119 -35.23 -2.02 -13.51
C LEU A 119 -34.56 -2.07 -14.88
N LEU A 120 -34.71 -3.19 -15.58
CA LEU A 120 -34.19 -3.37 -16.94
C LEU A 120 -34.87 -2.43 -17.94
N GLN A 121 -36.15 -2.10 -17.77
CA GLN A 121 -36.82 -1.10 -18.61
C GLN A 121 -36.21 0.30 -18.46
N VAL A 122 -35.81 0.68 -17.24
CA VAL A 122 -35.05 1.92 -17.01
C VAL A 122 -33.68 1.86 -17.68
N ALA A 123 -32.98 0.72 -17.60
CA ALA A 123 -31.69 0.52 -18.26
C ALA A 123 -31.80 0.62 -19.79
N ARG A 124 -32.82 0.00 -20.41
CA ARG A 124 -33.07 0.08 -21.86
C ARG A 124 -33.26 1.53 -22.32
N LYS A 125 -34.10 2.29 -21.61
CA LYS A 125 -34.31 3.72 -21.90
C LYS A 125 -33.00 4.50 -21.77
N ARG A 126 -32.21 4.25 -20.72
CA ARG A 126 -30.92 4.91 -20.50
C ARG A 126 -29.94 4.66 -21.64
N PHE A 127 -29.78 3.39 -22.04
CA PHE A 127 -28.82 3.03 -23.08
C PHE A 127 -29.26 3.50 -24.47
N ALA A 128 -30.57 3.49 -24.75
CA ALA A 128 -31.11 4.05 -25.98
C ALA A 128 -30.81 5.56 -26.10
N ILE A 129 -30.90 6.33 -25.01
CA ILE A 129 -30.53 7.75 -24.99
C ILE A 129 -29.02 7.96 -25.24
N LYS A 130 -28.18 7.05 -24.74
CA LYS A 130 -26.71 7.11 -24.91
C LYS A 130 -26.24 6.59 -26.27
N GLY A 131 -27.07 5.84 -26.99
CA GLY A 131 -26.76 5.29 -28.31
C GLY A 131 -25.73 4.15 -28.33
N TRP A 132 -25.53 3.44 -27.21
CA TRP A 132 -24.60 2.32 -27.17
C TRP A 132 -25.16 1.08 -27.86
N THR A 133 -24.44 0.55 -28.85
CA THR A 133 -24.84 -0.60 -29.67
C THR A 133 -24.24 -1.92 -29.19
N ASN A 134 -23.16 -1.86 -28.39
CA ASN A 134 -22.45 -2.99 -27.83
C ASN A 134 -22.91 -3.38 -26.41
N VAL A 135 -24.06 -2.86 -25.96
CA VAL A 135 -24.63 -3.13 -24.64
C VAL A 135 -25.91 -3.95 -24.77
N HIS A 136 -25.94 -5.11 -24.13
CA HIS A 136 -27.04 -6.06 -24.18
C HIS A 136 -27.67 -6.23 -22.80
N ILE A 137 -29.00 -6.22 -22.73
CA ILE A 137 -29.75 -6.36 -21.48
C ILE A 137 -30.45 -7.72 -21.46
N LEU A 138 -30.19 -8.50 -20.43
CA LEU A 138 -30.68 -9.87 -20.27
C LEU A 138 -31.45 -10.02 -18.94
N CYS A 139 -32.74 -10.37 -19.04
CA CYS A 139 -33.58 -10.70 -17.90
C CYS A 139 -33.42 -12.19 -17.57
N GLN A 140 -32.44 -12.51 -16.71
CA GLN A 140 -32.03 -13.89 -16.43
C GLN A 140 -31.63 -14.07 -14.96
N ASP A 141 -31.67 -15.31 -14.47
CA ASP A 141 -31.11 -15.66 -13.17
C ASP A 141 -29.57 -15.59 -13.21
N ALA A 142 -28.98 -14.91 -12.23
CA ALA A 142 -27.54 -14.71 -12.14
C ALA A 142 -26.75 -16.03 -11.97
N SER A 143 -27.35 -17.08 -11.44
CA SER A 143 -26.68 -18.37 -11.18
C SER A 143 -26.53 -19.20 -12.45
N ASN A 144 -27.39 -18.98 -13.46
CA ASN A 144 -27.52 -19.80 -14.66
C ASN A 144 -27.51 -18.97 -15.95
N PHE A 145 -26.90 -17.79 -15.95
CA PHE A 145 -26.97 -16.88 -17.10
C PHE A 145 -26.25 -17.42 -18.35
N GLU A 146 -26.82 -17.14 -19.51
CA GLU A 146 -26.29 -17.49 -20.83
C GLU A 146 -26.19 -16.25 -21.72
N LEU A 147 -25.02 -16.07 -22.34
CA LEU A 147 -24.79 -15.00 -23.30
C LEU A 147 -25.29 -15.44 -24.70
N PRO A 148 -25.97 -14.56 -25.46
CA PRO A 148 -26.51 -14.90 -26.79
C PRO A 148 -25.48 -15.50 -27.76
N GLU A 149 -24.23 -15.06 -27.65
CA GLU A 149 -23.12 -15.53 -28.49
C GLU A 149 -22.76 -17.00 -28.28
N TRP A 150 -22.98 -17.54 -27.07
CA TRP A 150 -22.72 -18.95 -26.77
C TRP A 150 -23.76 -19.89 -27.42
N GLN A 151 -24.95 -19.36 -27.68
CA GLN A 151 -26.04 -20.11 -28.33
C GLN A 151 -25.97 -20.01 -29.85
N GLN A 152 -25.55 -18.86 -30.38
CA GLN A 152 -25.59 -18.57 -31.81
C GLN A 152 -24.38 -19.07 -32.59
N SER A 153 -23.22 -19.20 -31.95
CA SER A 153 -22.01 -19.69 -32.60
C SER A 153 -21.48 -20.94 -31.91
N SER A 154 -21.48 -22.08 -32.62
CA SER A 154 -20.89 -23.34 -32.14
C SER A 154 -19.37 -23.25 -31.91
N SER A 155 -18.74 -22.12 -32.24
CA SER A 155 -17.29 -21.89 -32.14
C SER A 155 -16.85 -21.15 -30.88
N VAL A 156 -17.77 -20.62 -30.05
CA VAL A 156 -17.40 -19.84 -28.86
C VAL A 156 -17.61 -20.70 -27.61
N ASP A 157 -16.53 -21.24 -27.06
CA ASP A 157 -16.55 -21.93 -25.77
C ASP A 157 -16.88 -20.90 -24.67
N PRO A 158 -17.94 -21.12 -23.85
CA PRO A 158 -18.22 -20.25 -22.71
C PRO A 158 -17.05 -20.16 -21.73
N LYS A 159 -16.23 -21.21 -21.63
CA LYS A 159 -15.10 -21.28 -20.71
C LYS A 159 -14.04 -20.23 -21.05
N GLY A 160 -13.76 -19.33 -20.10
CA GLY A 160 -12.76 -18.29 -20.27
C GLY A 160 -13.10 -17.21 -21.32
N SER A 161 -14.36 -17.12 -21.78
CA SER A 161 -14.82 -16.16 -22.78
C SER A 161 -15.00 -14.73 -22.24
N VAL A 162 -15.13 -14.57 -20.93
CA VAL A 162 -15.42 -13.27 -20.28
C VAL A 162 -14.14 -12.66 -19.71
N GLY A 163 -13.89 -11.39 -20.02
CA GLY A 163 -12.72 -10.67 -19.51
C GLY A 163 -12.96 -9.93 -18.19
N PHE A 164 -14.19 -9.47 -17.94
CA PHE A 164 -14.51 -8.66 -16.78
C PHE A 164 -15.91 -8.98 -16.24
N VAL A 165 -16.03 -9.15 -14.92
CA VAL A 165 -17.31 -9.36 -14.25
C VAL A 165 -17.44 -8.39 -13.08
N THR A 166 -18.63 -7.83 -12.87
CA THR A 166 -18.94 -6.98 -11.71
C THR A 166 -20.13 -7.47 -10.91
N LEU A 167 -20.00 -7.37 -9.58
CA LEU A 167 -21.06 -7.60 -8.60
C LEU A 167 -21.13 -6.37 -7.70
N SER A 168 -22.05 -5.44 -8.00
CA SER A 168 -22.21 -4.21 -7.23
C SER A 168 -23.43 -4.28 -6.31
N TYR A 169 -23.20 -4.63 -5.04
CA TYR A 169 -24.21 -4.80 -4.00
C TYR A 169 -25.27 -5.83 -4.37
N SER A 170 -24.89 -6.85 -5.14
CA SER A 170 -25.78 -7.90 -5.65
C SER A 170 -25.49 -9.27 -5.04
N LEU A 171 -24.25 -9.55 -4.62
CA LEU A 171 -23.87 -10.86 -4.06
C LEU A 171 -24.63 -11.18 -2.75
N SER A 172 -24.86 -10.17 -1.92
CA SER A 172 -25.66 -10.28 -0.68
C SER A 172 -27.14 -10.55 -0.93
N MET A 173 -27.66 -10.23 -2.12
CA MET A 173 -29.06 -10.46 -2.53
C MET A 173 -29.27 -11.80 -3.23
N ILE A 174 -28.20 -12.51 -3.61
CA ILE A 174 -28.29 -13.78 -4.36
C ILE A 174 -28.24 -14.96 -3.35
N PRO A 175 -29.29 -15.81 -3.30
CA PRO A 175 -29.30 -16.97 -2.41
C PRO A 175 -28.27 -18.02 -2.80
N ASN A 176 -28.22 -18.41 -4.08
CA ASN A 176 -27.34 -19.46 -4.61
C ASN A 176 -25.96 -18.92 -5.02
N PHE A 177 -25.32 -18.17 -4.11
CA PHE A 177 -24.05 -17.50 -4.40
C PHE A 177 -22.88 -18.45 -4.69
N TYR A 178 -22.94 -19.71 -4.22
CA TYR A 178 -21.94 -20.73 -4.56
C TYR A 178 -21.95 -21.03 -6.06
N THR A 179 -23.11 -21.38 -6.62
CA THR A 179 -23.29 -21.66 -8.05
C THR A 179 -22.95 -20.45 -8.91
N LEU A 180 -23.33 -19.24 -8.48
CA LEU A 180 -22.95 -18.00 -9.14
C LEU A 180 -21.43 -17.85 -9.26
N LEU A 181 -20.72 -17.94 -8.13
CA LEU A 181 -19.27 -17.73 -8.11
C LEU A 181 -18.52 -18.81 -8.87
N ASP A 182 -19.02 -20.05 -8.84
CA ASP A 182 -18.48 -21.16 -9.64
C ASP A 182 -18.70 -20.95 -11.14
N ARG A 183 -19.86 -20.44 -11.53
CA ARG A 183 -20.14 -20.08 -12.93
C ARG A 183 -19.28 -18.92 -13.40
N ILE A 184 -19.06 -17.91 -12.56
CA ILE A 184 -18.14 -16.81 -12.86
C ILE A 184 -16.73 -17.35 -13.09
N ASP A 185 -16.21 -18.19 -12.19
CA ASP A 185 -14.89 -18.82 -12.32
C ASP A 185 -14.75 -19.61 -13.63
N TYR A 186 -15.80 -20.33 -14.02
CA TYR A 186 -15.83 -21.08 -15.28
C TYR A 186 -15.72 -20.19 -16.53
N VAL A 187 -16.46 -19.07 -16.59
CA VAL A 187 -16.52 -18.21 -17.78
C VAL A 187 -15.38 -17.17 -17.83
N LEU A 188 -14.73 -16.91 -16.70
CA LEU A 188 -13.73 -15.86 -16.58
C LEU A 188 -12.39 -16.29 -17.20
N SER A 189 -11.83 -15.44 -18.06
CA SER A 189 -10.56 -15.67 -18.77
C SER A 189 -9.41 -15.92 -17.79
N PRO A 190 -8.69 -17.06 -17.85
CA PRO A 190 -7.61 -17.36 -16.91
C PRO A 190 -6.52 -16.29 -16.85
N GLN A 191 -6.14 -15.71 -18.00
CA GLN A 191 -5.01 -14.77 -18.11
C GLN A 191 -5.38 -13.30 -18.03
N GLN A 192 -6.65 -12.93 -18.26
CA GLN A 192 -7.09 -11.51 -18.28
C GLN A 192 -8.33 -11.24 -17.44
N GLY A 193 -8.93 -12.30 -16.90
CA GLY A 193 -10.11 -12.25 -16.08
C GLY A 193 -9.93 -11.37 -14.87
N LEU A 194 -10.86 -10.45 -14.71
CA LEU A 194 -10.99 -9.59 -13.54
C LEU A 194 -12.42 -9.67 -13.00
N LEU A 195 -12.55 -9.86 -11.69
CA LEU A 195 -13.81 -9.83 -10.97
C LEU A 195 -13.78 -8.67 -9.97
N GLY A 196 -14.71 -7.73 -10.12
CA GLY A 196 -14.91 -6.62 -9.19
C GLY A 196 -16.15 -6.85 -8.32
N VAL A 197 -16.01 -6.83 -7.00
CA VAL A 197 -17.10 -6.98 -6.06
C VAL A 197 -17.13 -5.81 -5.08
N VAL A 198 -18.30 -5.22 -4.89
CA VAL A 198 -18.57 -4.32 -3.78
C VAL A 198 -19.82 -4.79 -3.08
N ASP A 199 -19.75 -5.00 -1.78
CA ASP A 199 -20.95 -5.40 -1.03
C ASP A 199 -20.85 -5.03 0.45
N PHE A 200 -21.97 -5.17 1.15
CA PHE A 200 -22.04 -5.12 2.59
C PHE A 200 -21.55 -6.45 3.20
N TYR A 201 -21.03 -6.41 4.42
CA TYR A 201 -20.54 -7.63 5.08
C TYR A 201 -20.65 -7.54 6.60
N THR A 202 -20.77 -8.68 7.27
CA THR A 202 -20.41 -8.80 8.68
C THR A 202 -19.20 -9.71 8.83
N ALA A 203 -18.37 -9.44 9.85
CA ALA A 203 -17.15 -10.20 10.08
C ALA A 203 -17.40 -11.46 10.91
N GLY A 204 -16.64 -12.53 10.63
CA GLY A 204 -16.52 -13.67 11.53
C GLY A 204 -15.88 -13.26 12.87
N LYS A 205 -16.00 -14.10 13.90
CA LYS A 205 -15.36 -13.84 15.21
C LYS A 205 -13.83 -13.94 15.11
N ASN A 206 -13.33 -14.86 14.29
CA ASN A 206 -11.91 -15.14 14.13
C ASN A 206 -11.50 -14.86 12.67
N ALA A 207 -10.37 -14.19 12.47
CA ALA A 207 -9.77 -14.05 11.15
C ALA A 207 -9.15 -15.37 10.69
N SER A 208 -9.32 -15.72 9.42
CA SER A 208 -8.67 -16.90 8.84
C SER A 208 -7.19 -16.64 8.55
N LEU A 209 -6.38 -17.70 8.40
CA LEU A 209 -4.98 -17.55 7.95
C LEU A 209 -4.91 -16.92 6.55
N HIS A 210 -5.86 -17.27 5.67
CA HIS A 210 -5.96 -16.68 4.35
C HIS A 210 -6.27 -15.17 4.41
N GLU A 211 -7.13 -14.74 5.33
CA GLU A 211 -7.39 -13.32 5.57
C GLU A 211 -6.12 -12.57 6.00
N LYS A 212 -5.28 -13.18 6.85
CA LYS A 212 -3.99 -12.60 7.21
C LYS A 212 -3.02 -12.53 6.02
N ALA A 213 -3.08 -13.50 5.11
CA ALA A 213 -2.25 -13.53 3.89
C ALA A 213 -2.68 -12.50 2.84
N ILE A 214 -3.96 -12.12 2.79
CA ILE A 214 -4.42 -11.01 1.92
C ILE A 214 -3.78 -9.68 2.36
N GLY A 215 -3.60 -9.51 3.68
CA GLY A 215 -2.98 -8.33 4.31
C GLY A 215 -3.87 -7.08 4.34
N GLY A 216 -3.50 -6.12 5.19
CA GLY A 216 -4.19 -4.84 5.37
C GLY A 216 -5.19 -4.82 6.52
N GLU A 217 -6.08 -3.82 6.52
CA GLU A 217 -6.95 -3.52 7.65
C GLU A 217 -7.92 -4.66 7.99
N SER A 218 -8.07 -4.91 9.29
CA SER A 218 -8.88 -6.01 9.81
C SER A 218 -10.34 -5.93 9.34
N LYS A 219 -10.91 -7.08 8.98
CA LYS A 219 -12.35 -7.16 8.65
C LYS A 219 -13.22 -6.98 9.89
N GLU A 220 -12.65 -7.02 11.09
CA GLU A 220 -13.34 -7.01 12.38
C GLU A 220 -14.46 -5.96 12.46
N CYS A 221 -15.59 -6.42 13.00
CA CYS A 221 -16.76 -5.62 13.29
C CYS A 221 -17.11 -5.82 14.76
N GLY A 222 -17.47 -4.75 15.46
CA GLY A 222 -17.90 -4.82 16.86
C GLY A 222 -19.08 -5.80 17.04
N TRP A 223 -19.21 -6.38 18.24
CA TRP A 223 -20.26 -7.38 18.53
C TRP A 223 -21.67 -6.87 18.16
N LEU A 224 -22.02 -5.66 18.58
CA LEU A 224 -23.31 -5.04 18.29
C LEU A 224 -23.53 -4.90 16.78
N SER A 225 -22.52 -4.42 16.06
CA SER A 225 -22.57 -4.18 14.61
C SER A 225 -22.81 -5.49 13.82
N ARG A 226 -22.16 -6.59 14.23
CA ARG A 226 -22.31 -7.90 13.57
C ARG A 226 -23.75 -8.40 13.63
N TRP A 227 -24.37 -8.36 14.81
CA TRP A 227 -25.71 -8.88 15.00
C TRP A 227 -26.79 -7.92 14.47
N PHE A 228 -26.66 -6.63 14.81
CA PHE A 228 -27.64 -5.63 14.41
C PHE A 228 -27.80 -5.57 12.90
N TRP A 229 -26.70 -5.43 12.14
CA TRP A 229 -26.80 -5.32 10.69
C TRP A 229 -27.26 -6.62 10.04
N GLN A 230 -26.83 -7.77 10.55
CA GLN A 230 -27.28 -9.05 10.00
C GLN A 230 -28.80 -9.22 10.13
N ILE A 231 -29.36 -8.92 11.30
CA ILE A 231 -30.82 -8.98 11.53
C ILE A 231 -31.54 -7.92 10.69
N TRP A 232 -31.00 -6.70 10.65
CA TRP A 232 -31.61 -5.59 9.93
C TRP A 232 -31.78 -5.89 8.44
N PHE A 233 -30.70 -6.31 7.78
CA PHE A 233 -30.71 -6.57 6.34
C PHE A 233 -31.49 -7.84 5.99
N ASP A 234 -31.67 -8.77 6.93
CA ASP A 234 -32.49 -9.98 6.72
C ASP A 234 -33.97 -9.63 6.48
N PHE A 235 -34.49 -8.54 7.07
CA PHE A 235 -35.85 -8.04 6.78
C PHE A 235 -36.06 -7.69 5.30
N ASP A 236 -34.99 -7.26 4.62
CA ASP A 236 -34.99 -6.94 3.18
C ASP A 236 -34.52 -8.12 2.31
N ASN A 237 -34.37 -9.32 2.89
CA ASN A 237 -33.77 -10.51 2.24
C ASN A 237 -32.34 -10.27 1.70
N VAL A 238 -31.59 -9.40 2.37
CA VAL A 238 -30.18 -9.13 2.08
C VAL A 238 -29.34 -9.84 3.13
N HIS A 239 -28.54 -10.82 2.72
CA HIS A 239 -27.87 -11.69 3.67
C HIS A 239 -26.38 -11.35 3.82
N LEU A 240 -26.03 -10.72 4.93
CA LEU A 240 -24.67 -10.25 5.22
C LEU A 240 -23.67 -11.32 5.73
N SER A 241 -24.04 -12.61 5.65
CA SER A 241 -23.24 -13.71 6.20
C SER A 241 -21.76 -13.64 5.78
N PRO A 242 -20.80 -13.83 6.71
CA PRO A 242 -19.37 -13.86 6.41
C PRO A 242 -18.98 -14.90 5.34
N ALA A 243 -19.80 -15.94 5.16
CA ALA A 243 -19.56 -17.02 4.22
C ALA A 243 -19.44 -16.55 2.75
N ARG A 244 -20.19 -15.50 2.36
CA ARG A 244 -20.16 -14.99 0.97
C ARG A 244 -18.79 -14.47 0.59
N ARG A 245 -18.23 -13.59 1.42
CA ARG A 245 -16.88 -13.05 1.21
C ARG A 245 -15.81 -14.12 1.39
N SER A 246 -15.98 -15.03 2.35
CA SER A 246 -15.03 -16.12 2.58
C SER A 246 -14.94 -17.06 1.36
N TYR A 247 -16.08 -17.40 0.76
CA TYR A 247 -16.10 -18.23 -0.44
C TYR A 247 -15.57 -17.50 -1.68
N LEU A 248 -15.89 -16.21 -1.84
CA LEU A 248 -15.31 -15.35 -2.87
C LEU A 248 -13.78 -15.35 -2.81
N GLU A 249 -13.21 -15.06 -1.63
CA GLU A 249 -11.76 -15.04 -1.43
C GLU A 249 -11.13 -16.42 -1.55
N TYR A 250 -11.87 -17.50 -1.25
CA TYR A 250 -11.40 -18.88 -1.44
C TYR A 250 -11.38 -19.31 -2.91
N ARG A 251 -12.40 -18.94 -3.69
CA ARG A 251 -12.53 -19.34 -5.10
C ARG A 251 -11.60 -18.57 -6.02
N PHE A 252 -11.30 -17.32 -5.69
CA PHE A 252 -10.53 -16.43 -6.56
C PHE A 252 -9.25 -15.92 -5.88
N GLY A 253 -8.23 -15.64 -6.69
CA GLY A 253 -7.05 -14.93 -6.24
C GLY A 253 -7.34 -13.47 -5.97
N THR A 254 -7.14 -13.00 -4.73
CA THR A 254 -7.38 -11.59 -4.36
C THR A 254 -6.28 -10.70 -4.89
N ILE A 255 -6.60 -9.63 -5.63
CA ILE A 255 -5.64 -8.58 -6.02
C ILE A 255 -5.69 -7.42 -5.03
N LYS A 256 -6.91 -6.93 -4.76
CA LYS A 256 -7.16 -5.78 -3.89
C LYS A 256 -8.32 -6.05 -2.97
N SER A 257 -8.17 -5.60 -1.74
CA SER A 257 -9.24 -5.55 -0.77
C SER A 257 -9.24 -4.18 -0.10
N TYR A 258 -10.41 -3.63 0.18
CA TYR A 258 -10.58 -2.43 0.99
C TYR A 258 -11.85 -2.54 1.82
N ASN A 259 -11.71 -2.29 3.12
CA ASN A 259 -12.83 -2.32 4.06
C ASN A 259 -13.25 -0.88 4.38
N GLY A 260 -14.46 -0.52 3.98
CA GLY A 260 -15.04 0.80 4.18
C GLY A 260 -16.12 0.82 5.26
N ARG A 261 -16.46 2.04 5.70
CA ARG A 261 -17.52 2.30 6.68
C ARG A 261 -18.44 3.40 6.14
N ASN A 262 -19.73 3.09 5.95
CA ASN A 262 -20.71 4.04 5.44
C ASN A 262 -21.52 4.70 6.58
N ARG A 263 -21.27 5.99 6.82
CA ARG A 263 -21.92 6.82 7.85
C ARG A 263 -23.22 7.51 7.38
N PHE A 264 -23.86 7.01 6.32
CA PHE A 264 -25.02 7.64 5.69
C PHE A 264 -26.31 7.59 6.54
N VAL A 265 -26.50 6.54 7.34
CA VAL A 265 -27.73 6.34 8.10
C VAL A 265 -27.67 7.18 9.39
N LEU A 266 -28.66 8.05 9.62
CA LEU A 266 -28.93 8.83 10.84
C LEU A 266 -27.78 9.73 11.38
N PRO A 267 -27.69 11.00 10.92
CA PRO A 267 -26.65 11.96 11.32
C PRO A 267 -26.54 12.23 12.84
N PHE A 268 -27.64 12.05 13.59
CA PHE A 268 -27.73 12.41 15.01
C PHE A 268 -27.32 11.26 15.95
N ILE A 269 -27.57 9.99 15.57
CA ILE A 269 -27.24 8.81 16.38
C ILE A 269 -25.87 8.22 15.97
N VAL A 270 -25.54 8.22 14.68
CA VAL A 270 -24.30 7.60 14.15
C VAL A 270 -23.05 8.45 14.36
N ARG A 271 -23.20 9.72 14.78
CA ARG A 271 -22.06 10.54 15.22
C ARG A 271 -21.53 10.14 16.61
N MET A 272 -22.31 9.43 17.42
CA MET A 272 -21.97 9.10 18.82
C MET A 272 -21.39 7.69 19.00
N HIS A 273 -21.53 6.77 18.04
CA HIS A 273 -21.09 5.38 18.23
C HIS A 273 -20.70 4.66 16.93
N ASP A 274 -19.43 4.25 16.79
CA ASP A 274 -18.88 3.56 15.61
C ASP A 274 -19.58 2.22 15.28
N SER A 275 -20.33 1.64 16.23
CA SER A 275 -21.03 0.35 16.00
C SER A 275 -22.26 0.46 15.08
N LEU A 276 -22.75 1.67 14.80
CA LEU A 276 -23.93 1.91 13.95
C LEU A 276 -23.57 2.41 12.54
N VAL A 277 -22.33 2.17 12.11
CA VAL A 277 -21.87 2.48 10.75
C VAL A 277 -21.99 1.22 9.89
N ILE A 278 -22.53 1.33 8.66
CA ILE A 278 -22.72 0.16 7.79
C ILE A 278 -21.35 -0.26 7.20
N PRO A 279 -20.85 -1.46 7.52
CA PRO A 279 -19.63 -1.99 6.91
C PRO A 279 -19.86 -2.39 5.45
N TYR A 280 -18.95 -1.98 4.57
CA TYR A 280 -18.91 -2.45 3.18
C TYR A 280 -17.47 -2.79 2.80
N TYR A 281 -17.29 -3.60 1.77
CA TYR A 281 -15.98 -3.91 1.23
C TYR A 281 -15.95 -3.69 -0.28
N ILE A 282 -14.75 -3.42 -0.78
CA ILE A 282 -14.43 -3.45 -2.20
C ILE A 282 -13.36 -4.52 -2.36
N TRP A 283 -13.57 -5.42 -3.30
CA TRP A 283 -12.67 -6.53 -3.56
C TRP A 283 -12.50 -6.69 -5.07
N LEU A 284 -11.25 -6.87 -5.50
CA LEU A 284 -10.91 -7.22 -6.87
C LEU A 284 -10.13 -8.53 -6.84
N GLY A 285 -10.43 -9.42 -7.77
CA GLY A 285 -9.69 -10.68 -7.90
C GLY A 285 -9.69 -11.25 -9.30
N ARG A 286 -9.03 -12.40 -9.44
CA ARG A 286 -8.77 -13.09 -10.71
C ARG A 286 -8.94 -14.60 -10.53
N PRO A 287 -9.08 -15.37 -11.63
CA PRO A 287 -9.05 -16.83 -11.56
C PRO A 287 -7.77 -17.33 -10.88
N ARG A 288 -7.89 -18.42 -10.11
CA ARG A 288 -6.73 -19.08 -9.48
C ARG A 288 -5.76 -19.70 -10.48
N THR A 289 -6.24 -19.95 -11.70
CA THR A 289 -5.46 -20.49 -12.82
C THR A 289 -4.63 -19.43 -13.55
N ALA A 290 -4.64 -18.18 -13.08
CA ALA A 290 -3.78 -17.13 -13.63
C ALA A 290 -2.29 -17.49 -13.45
N ASP A 291 -1.46 -17.06 -14.40
CA ASP A 291 -0.01 -17.25 -14.30
C ASP A 291 0.58 -16.39 -13.19
N ILE A 292 1.20 -17.06 -12.22
CA ILE A 292 1.84 -16.47 -11.03
C ILE A 292 3.35 -16.76 -11.01
N SER A 293 3.92 -17.30 -12.08
CA SER A 293 5.32 -17.76 -12.11
C SER A 293 6.29 -16.63 -11.76
N LYS A 294 6.04 -15.42 -12.27
CA LYS A 294 6.86 -14.24 -11.99
C LYS A 294 6.84 -13.83 -10.52
N THR A 295 5.67 -13.86 -9.88
CA THR A 295 5.53 -13.47 -8.47
C THR A 295 6.09 -14.56 -7.55
N CYS A 296 5.91 -15.85 -7.88
CA CYS A 296 6.58 -16.95 -7.20
C CYS A 296 8.10 -16.84 -7.27
N HIS A 297 8.67 -16.59 -8.46
CA HIS A 297 10.10 -16.36 -8.61
C HIS A 297 10.59 -15.16 -7.78
N ALA A 298 9.82 -14.07 -7.77
CA ALA A 298 10.15 -12.89 -6.96
C ALA A 298 10.12 -13.17 -5.46
N PHE A 299 9.23 -14.04 -5.00
CA PHE A 299 9.13 -14.42 -3.60
C PHE A 299 10.22 -15.40 -3.19
N GLU A 300 10.36 -16.51 -3.90
CA GLU A 300 11.21 -17.64 -3.52
C GLU A 300 12.68 -17.36 -3.84
N VAL A 301 12.97 -16.96 -5.08
CA VAL A 301 14.34 -16.81 -5.58
C VAL A 301 14.90 -15.44 -5.22
N GLU A 302 14.18 -14.38 -5.60
CA GLU A 302 14.69 -13.01 -5.43
C GLU A 302 14.48 -12.49 -4.01
N GLY A 303 13.49 -13.00 -3.29
CA GLY A 303 13.19 -12.64 -1.90
C GLY A 303 13.99 -13.45 -0.88
N GLY A 304 14.63 -14.57 -1.29
CA GLY A 304 15.31 -15.48 -0.37
C GLY A 304 14.32 -16.22 0.55
N ASN A 305 13.12 -16.54 0.07
CA ASN A 305 12.16 -17.33 0.84
C ASN A 305 12.26 -18.80 0.43
N THR A 306 12.33 -19.70 1.42
CA THR A 306 12.56 -21.14 1.20
C THR A 306 11.57 -21.77 0.20
N ILE A 307 12.09 -22.56 -0.74
CA ILE A 307 11.33 -23.31 -1.77
C ILE A 307 10.31 -24.24 -1.09
N GLY A 308 9.04 -24.15 -1.49
CA GLY A 308 8.01 -25.13 -1.12
C GLY A 308 6.89 -24.63 -0.19
N ASN A 309 6.89 -23.35 0.21
CA ASN A 309 5.73 -22.74 0.87
C ASN A 309 5.54 -21.28 0.40
N CYS A 310 4.67 -21.08 -0.59
CA CYS A 310 4.33 -19.76 -1.15
C CYS A 310 3.48 -18.88 -0.20
N SER A 311 3.24 -19.35 1.04
CA SER A 311 2.70 -18.51 2.11
C SER A 311 3.85 -18.02 2.97
N PRO A 312 3.86 -16.76 3.45
CA PRO A 312 4.85 -16.34 4.44
C PRO A 312 4.85 -17.36 5.59
N ALA A 313 6.02 -17.76 6.08
CA ALA A 313 6.12 -18.61 7.26
C ALA A 313 6.28 -17.70 8.47
N SER A 314 5.43 -17.85 9.50
CA SER A 314 5.60 -17.11 10.74
C SER A 314 6.87 -17.58 11.45
N SER A 315 7.95 -16.79 11.37
CA SER A 315 9.25 -17.16 11.95
C SER A 315 9.47 -16.59 13.36
N PHE A 316 8.50 -15.85 13.91
CA PHE A 316 8.50 -15.44 15.32
C PHE A 316 8.08 -16.62 16.20
N ASN A 317 9.02 -17.54 16.46
CA ASN A 317 8.93 -18.41 17.62
C ASN A 317 9.14 -17.54 18.87
N GLY A 318 8.05 -16.97 19.38
CA GLY A 318 7.95 -16.64 20.78
C GLY A 318 8.28 -17.89 21.59
N THR A 319 9.20 -17.73 22.54
CA THR A 319 9.54 -18.70 23.59
C THR A 319 8.39 -19.64 23.97
N LYS A 320 8.61 -20.94 23.76
CA LYS A 320 7.92 -22.11 24.33
C LYS A 320 6.58 -21.81 25.03
N GLU A 321 5.47 -22.02 24.32
CA GLU A 321 4.25 -22.53 24.96
C GLU A 321 4.09 -24.00 24.58
N ASN A 322 3.95 -24.83 25.62
CA ASN A 322 3.82 -26.29 25.53
C ASN A 322 2.59 -26.67 24.70
N VAL A 323 2.78 -27.01 23.43
CA VAL A 323 1.83 -27.84 22.70
C VAL A 323 2.05 -29.27 23.20
N THR A 324 1.15 -29.72 24.07
CA THR A 324 0.99 -31.13 24.41
C THR A 324 0.81 -31.92 23.12
N THR A 325 1.86 -32.62 22.71
CA THR A 325 1.82 -33.65 21.68
C THR A 325 0.85 -34.73 22.13
N LEU A 326 -0.36 -34.73 21.54
CA LEU A 326 -1.22 -35.90 21.56
C LEU A 326 -0.53 -36.99 20.74
N ASN A 327 -0.02 -38.00 21.44
CA ASN A 327 0.41 -39.27 20.88
C ASN A 327 -0.75 -39.86 20.07
N MET A 328 -0.71 -39.75 18.75
CA MET A 328 -1.43 -40.66 17.87
C MET A 328 -0.46 -41.72 17.38
N SER A 329 -0.77 -42.97 17.69
CA SER A 329 -0.02 -44.15 17.29
C SER A 329 0.16 -44.21 15.78
N ALA A 330 1.37 -44.52 15.34
CA ALA A 330 1.71 -44.76 13.94
C ALA A 330 0.82 -45.88 13.36
N LEU A 331 0.01 -45.53 12.36
CA LEU A 331 -0.68 -46.51 11.54
C LEU A 331 0.32 -47.13 10.57
N GLU A 332 0.51 -48.45 10.67
CA GLU A 332 1.34 -49.25 9.76
C GLU A 332 0.75 -49.17 8.35
N LEU A 333 1.45 -48.48 7.45
CA LEU A 333 1.18 -48.53 6.01
C LEU A 333 1.77 -49.82 5.44
N GLY A 334 0.90 -50.75 5.03
CA GLY A 334 1.28 -51.89 4.22
C GLY A 334 1.78 -51.46 2.83
N SER A 335 2.65 -52.27 2.23
CA SER A 335 3.31 -51.99 0.96
C SER A 335 2.30 -51.91 -0.20
N SER A 336 2.34 -50.80 -0.93
CA SER A 336 1.48 -50.51 -2.07
C SER A 336 1.69 -51.49 -3.22
N ILE A 337 0.66 -52.25 -3.56
CA ILE A 337 0.50 -52.92 -4.86
C ILE A 337 -0.42 -52.02 -5.68
N ILE A 338 0.11 -51.36 -6.71
CA ILE A 338 -0.55 -50.99 -7.98
C ILE A 338 0.55 -50.35 -8.85
N GLU A 339 0.87 -51.02 -9.95
CA GLU A 339 1.70 -50.47 -11.03
C GLU A 339 0.96 -49.32 -11.74
N GLN A 340 1.66 -48.21 -11.93
CA GLN A 340 1.14 -47.02 -12.61
C GLN A 340 1.02 -47.28 -14.12
N GLN A 341 -0.21 -47.33 -14.64
CA GLN A 341 -0.50 -46.91 -16.01
C GLN A 341 -0.99 -45.46 -15.98
N ALA A 342 -0.21 -44.57 -16.58
CA ALA A 342 -0.51 -43.15 -16.66
C ALA A 342 -1.50 -42.87 -17.79
N GLU A 343 -2.76 -42.62 -17.45
CA GLU A 343 -3.67 -41.84 -18.29
C GLU A 343 -3.69 -40.38 -17.80
N SER A 344 -3.24 -39.48 -18.67
CA SER A 344 -3.18 -38.05 -18.46
C SER A 344 -4.56 -37.41 -18.59
N ASN A 345 -5.32 -37.31 -17.49
CA ASN A 345 -6.45 -36.37 -17.33
C ASN A 345 -6.84 -36.13 -15.86
N ALA A 346 -5.87 -36.18 -14.93
CA ALA A 346 -6.14 -35.87 -13.54
C ALA A 346 -6.29 -34.34 -13.35
N VAL A 347 -7.50 -33.88 -13.09
CA VAL A 347 -7.76 -32.54 -12.55
C VAL A 347 -7.12 -32.49 -11.15
N ILE A 348 -5.95 -31.88 -11.02
CA ILE A 348 -5.36 -31.58 -9.72
C ILE A 348 -6.25 -30.52 -9.06
N VAL A 349 -7.18 -30.96 -8.21
CA VAL A 349 -7.90 -30.06 -7.31
C VAL A 349 -6.88 -29.62 -6.26
N ASN A 350 -6.33 -28.42 -6.43
CA ASN A 350 -5.40 -27.84 -5.46
C ASN A 350 -6.20 -27.39 -4.23
N ILE A 351 -6.25 -28.25 -3.20
CA ILE A 351 -6.99 -28.05 -1.93
C ILE A 351 -6.30 -26.97 -1.05
N THR A 352 -5.17 -26.40 -1.47
CA THR A 352 -4.47 -25.36 -0.72
C THR A 352 -5.25 -24.03 -0.73
N PRO A 353 -5.30 -23.29 0.40
CA PRO A 353 -5.83 -21.93 0.44
C PRO A 353 -5.19 -21.05 -0.65
N PRO A 354 -5.91 -20.03 -1.15
CA PRO A 354 -5.34 -19.13 -2.13
C PRO A 354 -4.11 -18.43 -1.55
N LEU A 355 -3.13 -18.21 -2.43
CA LEU A 355 -1.92 -17.47 -2.10
C LEU A 355 -2.23 -16.02 -1.72
N SER A 356 -1.24 -15.34 -1.14
CA SER A 356 -1.36 -13.94 -0.75
C SER A 356 -1.71 -13.03 -1.93
N SER A 357 -2.22 -11.84 -1.62
CA SER A 357 -2.63 -10.87 -2.66
C SER A 357 -1.50 -10.44 -3.60
N PHE A 358 -0.26 -10.50 -3.10
CA PHE A 358 0.97 -10.32 -3.86
C PHE A 358 1.07 -11.23 -5.10
N HIS A 359 0.68 -12.50 -4.97
CA HIS A 359 0.86 -13.46 -6.05
C HIS A 359 -0.01 -13.17 -7.26
N TYR A 360 -1.19 -12.58 -7.03
CA TYR A 360 -2.16 -12.24 -8.06
C TYR A 360 -2.06 -10.79 -8.54
N GLN A 361 -1.07 -10.03 -8.05
CA GLN A 361 -0.82 -8.66 -8.49
C GLN A 361 -0.51 -8.62 -9.98
N VAL A 362 -1.08 -7.65 -10.69
CA VAL A 362 -1.06 -7.61 -12.16
C VAL A 362 0.29 -7.20 -12.74
N ASN A 363 1.10 -6.45 -11.99
CA ASN A 363 2.30 -5.82 -12.53
C ASN A 363 3.57 -6.16 -11.73
N LYS A 364 4.31 -5.14 -11.24
CA LYS A 364 5.62 -5.32 -10.63
C LYS A 364 5.51 -5.78 -9.16
N PRO A 365 6.12 -6.92 -8.79
CA PRO A 365 6.05 -7.46 -7.44
C PRO A 365 7.14 -6.85 -6.53
N TRP A 366 7.07 -5.55 -6.26
CA TRP A 366 8.08 -4.88 -5.42
C TRP A 366 7.98 -5.30 -3.95
N ARG A 367 6.77 -5.33 -3.40
CA ARG A 367 6.51 -5.56 -1.97
C ARG A 367 6.26 -7.03 -1.69
N LEU A 368 7.22 -7.69 -1.05
CA LEU A 368 7.06 -9.08 -0.66
C LEU A 368 5.94 -9.24 0.40
N PRO A 369 5.20 -10.36 0.37
CA PRO A 369 4.13 -10.61 1.32
C PRO A 369 4.70 -10.80 2.74
N TYR A 370 3.98 -10.28 3.73
CA TYR A 370 4.34 -10.39 5.14
C TYR A 370 3.08 -10.62 5.97
N TYR A 371 3.23 -11.23 7.14
CA TYR A 371 2.15 -11.25 8.13
C TYR A 371 2.27 -10.09 9.10
N GLU A 372 1.13 -9.52 9.45
CA GLU A 372 1.08 -8.53 10.52
C GLU A 372 1.36 -9.19 11.87
N HIS A 373 2.49 -8.83 12.47
CA HIS A 373 2.85 -9.19 13.84
C HIS A 373 2.41 -8.07 14.80
N PRO A 374 2.24 -8.37 16.10
CA PRO A 374 1.86 -7.36 17.11
C PRO A 374 2.77 -6.12 17.10
N VAL A 375 4.07 -6.31 16.87
CA VAL A 375 5.06 -5.20 16.75
C VAL A 375 4.71 -4.23 15.62
N HIS A 376 4.11 -4.70 14.51
CA HIS A 376 3.68 -3.82 13.42
C HIS A 376 2.56 -2.87 13.85
N LYS A 377 1.71 -3.29 14.81
CA LYS A 377 0.60 -2.47 15.34
C LYS A 377 1.08 -1.36 16.27
N GLU A 378 2.32 -1.43 16.74
CA GLU A 378 2.94 -0.35 17.53
C GLU A 378 3.27 0.86 16.64
N PHE A 379 3.52 0.63 15.35
CA PHE A 379 3.74 1.68 14.36
C PHE A 379 2.41 2.18 13.80
N ARG A 380 2.00 3.38 14.20
CA ARG A 380 0.76 4.01 13.68
C ARG A 380 0.93 4.64 12.30
N THR A 381 2.17 4.96 11.92
CA THR A 381 2.53 5.65 10.68
C THR A 381 4.03 5.51 10.41
N PHE A 382 4.51 6.04 9.27
CA PHE A 382 5.93 6.08 8.95
C PHE A 382 6.71 6.99 9.92
N VAL A 383 7.92 6.58 10.28
CA VAL A 383 8.77 7.36 11.19
C VAL A 383 9.35 8.56 10.45
N TYR A 384 9.90 8.29 9.26
CA TYR A 384 10.57 9.27 8.42
C TYR A 384 9.88 9.41 7.07
N SER A 385 9.60 10.64 6.65
CA SER A 385 9.07 10.97 5.31
C SER A 385 10.17 11.22 4.26
N PHE A 386 11.42 11.37 4.72
CA PHE A 386 12.64 11.55 3.93
C PHE A 386 13.83 10.96 4.70
N THR A 387 14.95 10.72 4.02
CA THR A 387 16.14 10.07 4.58
C THR A 387 17.14 11.09 5.15
N TRP A 388 17.82 10.75 6.25
CA TRP A 388 18.83 11.59 6.92
C TRP A 388 20.27 11.14 6.63
N GLU A 389 20.53 10.66 5.41
CA GLU A 389 21.86 10.26 4.96
C GLU A 389 22.04 10.74 3.52
N ASP A 390 23.19 11.35 3.22
CA ASP A 390 23.47 11.86 1.89
C ASP A 390 23.90 10.73 0.93
N PRO A 391 23.06 10.36 -0.06
CA PRO A 391 23.39 9.26 -0.95
C PRO A 391 24.51 9.60 -1.94
N HIS A 392 24.86 10.88 -2.13
CA HIS A 392 25.98 11.24 -3.02
C HIS A 392 27.30 10.74 -2.46
N VAL A 393 27.53 10.94 -1.17
CA VAL A 393 28.73 10.46 -0.47
C VAL A 393 28.76 8.92 -0.45
N ASP A 394 27.60 8.26 -0.37
CA ASP A 394 27.56 6.81 -0.50
C ASP A 394 28.04 6.35 -1.89
N VAL A 395 27.52 6.93 -2.96
CA VAL A 395 27.86 6.54 -4.34
C VAL A 395 29.33 6.75 -4.67
N GLU A 396 29.98 7.78 -4.09
CA GLU A 396 31.42 8.02 -4.22
C GLU A 396 32.29 6.85 -3.71
N HIS A 397 31.77 6.07 -2.76
CA HIS A 397 32.51 4.96 -2.13
C HIS A 397 31.96 3.58 -2.45
N LEU A 398 30.72 3.49 -2.93
CA LEU A 398 30.07 2.21 -3.22
C LEU A 398 30.60 1.54 -4.49
N GLU A 399 31.20 2.27 -5.43
CA GLU A 399 31.67 1.71 -6.72
C GLU A 399 30.58 0.82 -7.37
N LEU A 400 29.38 1.39 -7.53
CA LEU A 400 28.20 0.64 -7.98
C LEU A 400 28.23 0.32 -9.47
N THR A 401 27.74 -0.86 -9.79
CA THR A 401 27.59 -1.42 -11.14
C THR A 401 26.21 -2.06 -11.31
N GLN A 402 25.86 -2.42 -12.55
CA GLN A 402 24.60 -3.10 -12.85
C GLN A 402 24.54 -4.53 -12.29
N ASP A 403 25.67 -5.16 -11.98
CA ASP A 403 25.72 -6.53 -11.43
C ASP A 403 25.51 -6.55 -9.90
N ASP A 404 25.55 -5.39 -9.25
CA ASP A 404 25.49 -5.30 -7.80
C ASP A 404 24.14 -5.71 -7.22
N SER A 405 24.20 -6.36 -6.07
CA SER A 405 23.05 -6.76 -5.28
C SER A 405 23.16 -6.10 -3.91
N MET A 406 22.28 -5.12 -3.70
CA MET A 406 22.32 -4.22 -2.56
C MET A 406 21.38 -4.67 -1.44
N PHE A 407 21.78 -4.41 -0.20
CA PHE A 407 20.92 -4.50 0.97
C PHE A 407 20.90 -3.17 1.70
N VAL A 408 19.74 -2.55 1.78
CA VAL A 408 19.59 -1.18 2.31
C VAL A 408 18.40 -1.12 3.27
N ILE A 409 18.53 -0.32 4.32
CA ILE A 409 17.37 0.02 5.15
C ILE A 409 16.42 0.89 4.33
N THR A 410 15.12 0.58 4.36
CA THR A 410 14.13 1.26 3.51
C THR A 410 14.04 2.74 3.84
N SER A 411 13.89 3.09 5.12
CA SER A 411 13.64 4.47 5.55
C SER A 411 12.50 5.09 4.72
N ALA A 412 12.69 6.26 4.11
CA ALA A 412 11.72 6.85 3.19
C ALA A 412 11.91 6.42 1.72
N GLY A 413 12.92 5.60 1.42
CA GLY A 413 13.22 5.07 0.09
C GLY A 413 14.06 5.98 -0.81
N ASP A 414 14.47 7.17 -0.35
CA ASP A 414 15.15 8.17 -1.18
C ASP A 414 16.52 7.70 -1.64
N ASN A 415 17.30 7.14 -0.71
CA ASN A 415 18.65 6.64 -1.00
C ASN A 415 18.60 5.45 -1.95
N ALA A 416 17.65 4.52 -1.76
CA ALA A 416 17.46 3.38 -2.65
C ALA A 416 17.11 3.81 -4.08
N LEU A 417 16.25 4.83 -4.23
CA LEU A 417 15.96 5.44 -5.54
C LEU A 417 17.19 6.13 -6.14
N HIS A 418 18.01 6.79 -5.32
CA HIS A 418 19.26 7.41 -5.76
C HIS A 418 20.24 6.37 -6.30
N TYR A 419 20.43 5.23 -5.62
CA TYR A 419 21.30 4.16 -6.09
C TYR A 419 20.78 3.53 -7.39
N ALA A 420 19.46 3.40 -7.53
CA ALA A 420 18.84 2.93 -8.78
C ALA A 420 19.12 3.87 -9.97
N ILE A 421 19.10 5.19 -9.75
CA ILE A 421 19.47 6.19 -10.77
C ILE A 421 20.96 6.10 -11.09
N ALA A 422 21.81 5.97 -10.05
CA ALA A 422 23.26 6.03 -10.20
C ALA A 422 23.83 4.87 -11.02
N ALA A 423 23.33 3.64 -10.81
CA ALA A 423 23.94 2.45 -11.40
C ALA A 423 22.97 1.42 -11.97
N ASN A 424 21.66 1.56 -11.75
CA ASN A 424 20.67 0.54 -12.10
C ASN A 424 21.10 -0.89 -11.67
N PRO A 425 21.38 -1.11 -10.37
CA PRO A 425 21.91 -2.36 -9.87
C PRO A 425 20.91 -3.51 -10.09
N ARG A 426 21.45 -4.72 -10.19
CA ARG A 426 20.67 -5.96 -10.43
C ARG A 426 19.52 -6.09 -9.46
N ARG A 427 19.76 -5.83 -8.17
CA ARG A 427 18.79 -6.01 -7.08
C ARG A 427 19.06 -5.03 -5.92
N ILE A 428 17.99 -4.47 -5.36
CA ILE A 428 18.02 -3.66 -4.14
C ILE A 428 17.01 -4.24 -3.15
N HIS A 429 17.52 -4.85 -2.08
CA HIS A 429 16.71 -5.33 -0.96
C HIS A 429 16.50 -4.17 0.01
N CYS A 430 15.31 -3.58 0.01
CA CYS A 430 14.92 -2.55 0.97
C CYS A 430 14.26 -3.23 2.18
N VAL A 431 14.84 -3.08 3.37
CA VAL A 431 14.38 -3.78 4.59
C VAL A 431 13.89 -2.79 5.63
N ASP A 432 12.73 -3.05 6.23
CA ASP A 432 12.21 -2.27 7.35
C ASP A 432 11.25 -3.10 8.19
N MET A 433 11.23 -2.87 9.50
CA MET A 433 10.27 -3.50 10.40
C MET A 433 8.93 -2.74 10.42
N ASN A 434 8.94 -1.44 10.13
CA ASN A 434 7.73 -0.64 10.03
C ASN A 434 7.08 -0.81 8.65
N PRO A 435 5.89 -1.43 8.53
CA PRO A 435 5.23 -1.60 7.24
C PRO A 435 4.93 -0.28 6.52
N CYS A 436 4.75 0.82 7.26
CA CYS A 436 4.44 2.13 6.69
C CYS A 436 5.59 2.70 5.85
N GLN A 437 6.85 2.36 6.18
CA GLN A 437 8.01 2.76 5.38
C GLN A 437 8.01 2.06 4.02
N GLY A 438 7.67 0.76 4.03
CA GLY A 438 7.42 0.01 2.81
C GLY A 438 6.27 0.56 1.99
N HIS A 439 5.16 0.96 2.62
CA HIS A 439 4.03 1.60 1.93
C HIS A 439 4.43 2.92 1.25
N LEU A 440 5.35 3.69 1.84
CA LEU A 440 5.86 4.93 1.28
C LEU A 440 6.76 4.71 0.07
N LEU A 441 7.75 3.83 0.17
CA LEU A 441 8.60 3.52 -0.98
C LEU A 441 7.76 2.88 -2.11
N GLU A 442 6.83 1.99 -1.79
CA GLU A 442 5.95 1.39 -2.80
C GLU A 442 5.06 2.44 -3.49
N LEU A 443 4.58 3.46 -2.77
CA LEU A 443 3.84 4.57 -3.37
C LEU A 443 4.72 5.37 -4.33
N LYS A 444 5.98 5.66 -3.97
CA LYS A 444 6.93 6.36 -4.84
C LYS A 444 7.18 5.55 -6.12
N LEU A 445 7.48 4.26 -6.00
CA LEU A 445 7.67 3.36 -7.15
C LEU A 445 6.44 3.31 -8.05
N ALA A 446 5.24 3.14 -7.47
CA ALA A 446 3.99 3.10 -8.21
C ALA A 446 3.68 4.43 -8.91
N ALA A 447 3.99 5.55 -8.26
CA ALA A 447 3.80 6.88 -8.82
C ALA A 447 4.76 7.15 -9.99
N ILE A 448 6.05 6.79 -9.87
CA ILE A 448 7.02 6.91 -10.98
C ILE A 448 6.56 6.10 -12.20
N GLN A 449 6.06 4.88 -11.98
CA GLN A 449 5.59 4.00 -13.05
C GLN A 449 4.33 4.54 -13.77
N SER A 450 3.43 5.23 -13.06
CA SER A 450 2.06 5.48 -13.53
C SER A 450 1.69 6.95 -13.75
N LEU A 451 2.43 7.88 -13.17
CA LEU A 451 2.15 9.32 -13.25
C LEU A 451 3.11 10.03 -14.19
N ASP A 452 2.75 11.24 -14.58
CA ASP A 452 3.64 12.16 -15.29
C ASP A 452 4.38 13.04 -14.28
N TYR A 453 5.50 13.63 -14.71
CA TYR A 453 6.39 14.38 -13.82
C TYR A 453 5.67 15.49 -13.01
N PRO A 454 4.75 16.29 -13.56
CA PRO A 454 4.05 17.32 -12.77
C PRO A 454 3.22 16.75 -11.62
N ASP A 455 2.46 15.68 -11.86
CA ASP A 455 1.66 15.02 -10.82
C ASP A 455 2.60 14.38 -9.76
N PHE A 456 3.72 13.81 -10.20
CA PHE A 456 4.73 13.21 -9.32
C PHE A 456 5.42 14.25 -8.43
N PHE A 457 5.83 15.38 -9.01
CA PHE A 457 6.47 16.47 -8.28
C PHE A 457 5.49 17.18 -7.35
N ALA A 458 4.22 17.35 -7.71
CA ALA A 458 3.22 17.87 -6.77
C ALA A 458 3.08 16.94 -5.53
N LEU A 459 3.05 15.62 -5.73
CA LEU A 459 2.98 14.68 -4.61
C LEU A 459 4.22 14.73 -3.71
N PHE A 460 5.41 14.56 -4.27
CA PHE A 460 6.62 14.34 -3.46
C PHE A 460 7.57 15.55 -3.43
N GLY A 461 7.51 16.46 -4.39
CA GLY A 461 8.22 17.74 -4.33
C GLY A 461 7.47 18.71 -3.41
N GLU A 462 6.24 19.06 -3.75
CA GLU A 462 5.41 20.01 -3.00
C GLU A 462 4.77 19.39 -1.74
N GLY A 463 4.62 18.06 -1.71
CA GLY A 463 3.96 17.37 -0.59
C GLY A 463 2.44 17.51 -0.61
N TYR A 464 1.84 17.93 -1.73
CA TYR A 464 0.42 18.24 -1.83
C TYR A 464 -0.12 18.00 -3.24
N HIS A 465 -1.27 17.33 -3.34
CA HIS A 465 -1.98 17.11 -4.58
C HIS A 465 -3.50 17.03 -4.36
N PRO A 466 -4.31 17.98 -4.88
CA PRO A 466 -5.75 18.04 -4.60
C PRO A 466 -6.50 16.81 -5.12
N ASN A 467 -6.05 16.23 -6.25
CA ASN A 467 -6.66 15.06 -6.86
C ASN A 467 -6.00 13.73 -6.48
N PHE A 468 -5.22 13.66 -5.40
CA PHE A 468 -4.49 12.44 -5.00
C PHE A 468 -5.40 11.21 -4.94
N ARG A 469 -6.62 11.36 -4.40
CA ARG A 469 -7.59 10.25 -4.33
C ARG A 469 -7.93 9.65 -5.70
N SER A 470 -8.09 10.50 -6.71
CA SER A 470 -8.42 10.07 -8.07
C SER A 470 -7.23 9.34 -8.69
N LEU A 471 -6.02 9.90 -8.55
CA LEU A 471 -4.78 9.30 -9.03
C LEU A 471 -4.51 7.95 -8.36
N LEU A 472 -4.72 7.89 -7.03
CA LEU A 472 -4.54 6.67 -6.24
C LEU A 472 -5.40 5.53 -6.76
N ASP A 473 -6.69 5.76 -7.01
CA ASP A 473 -7.62 4.73 -7.47
C ASP A 473 -7.41 4.35 -8.94
N SER A 474 -7.13 5.33 -9.81
CA SER A 474 -7.19 5.15 -11.26
C SER A 474 -5.85 4.76 -11.90
N LYS A 475 -4.75 5.39 -11.46
CA LYS A 475 -3.41 5.25 -12.07
C LYS A 475 -2.46 4.44 -11.18
N ILE A 476 -2.43 4.71 -9.87
CA ILE A 476 -1.44 4.14 -8.94
C ILE A 476 -1.83 2.74 -8.46
N ALA A 477 -3.12 2.52 -8.12
CA ALA A 477 -3.59 1.27 -7.50
C ALA A 477 -3.18 -0.03 -8.22
N PRO A 478 -3.15 -0.12 -9.56
CA PRO A 478 -2.72 -1.34 -10.27
C PRO A 478 -1.27 -1.77 -9.97
N HIS A 479 -0.41 -0.84 -9.58
CA HIS A 479 1.01 -1.08 -9.29
C HIS A 479 1.31 -1.23 -7.80
N LEU A 480 0.34 -0.90 -6.95
CA LEU A 480 0.48 -0.93 -5.51
C LEU A 480 0.10 -2.32 -4.96
N SER A 481 0.52 -2.69 -3.76
CA SER A 481 0.01 -3.88 -3.05
C SER A 481 -1.39 -3.61 -2.46
N SER A 482 -2.09 -4.66 -2.03
CA SER A 482 -3.40 -4.51 -1.37
C SER A 482 -3.29 -3.73 -0.05
N SER A 483 -2.25 -4.01 0.76
CA SER A 483 -2.03 -3.36 2.06
C SER A 483 -1.65 -1.88 1.90
N ALA A 484 -0.71 -1.56 1.00
CA ALA A 484 -0.34 -0.16 0.77
C ALA A 484 -1.51 0.67 0.21
N TYR A 485 -2.33 0.11 -0.68
CA TYR A 485 -3.53 0.79 -1.16
C TYR A 485 -4.50 1.12 -0.02
N GLN A 486 -4.78 0.17 0.88
CA GLN A 486 -5.63 0.40 2.04
C GLN A 486 -5.08 1.51 2.93
N PHE A 487 -3.78 1.46 3.24
CA PHE A 487 -3.09 2.47 4.03
C PHE A 487 -3.26 3.88 3.45
N TRP A 488 -2.97 4.08 2.15
CA TRP A 488 -3.07 5.39 1.51
C TRP A 488 -4.51 5.86 1.31
N ARG A 489 -5.46 4.94 1.15
CA ARG A 489 -6.90 5.27 1.10
C ARG A 489 -7.45 5.77 2.42
N ILE A 490 -6.88 5.33 3.54
CA ILE A 490 -7.26 5.80 4.88
C ILE A 490 -6.55 7.13 5.18
N ASN A 491 -5.30 7.28 4.73
CA ASN A 491 -4.45 8.44 4.99
C ASN A 491 -4.42 9.45 3.82
N LEU A 492 -5.54 9.64 3.11
CA LEU A 492 -5.63 10.56 1.97
C LEU A 492 -5.26 12.01 2.34
N ASP A 493 -5.55 12.40 3.58
CA ASP A 493 -5.27 13.75 4.09
C ASP A 493 -3.78 14.10 4.07
N ALA A 494 -2.89 13.08 3.97
CA ALA A 494 -1.45 13.26 3.85
C ALA A 494 -1.04 14.11 2.65
N PHE A 495 -1.79 14.06 1.55
CA PHE A 495 -1.50 14.82 0.32
C PHE A 495 -2.61 15.80 -0.06
N ILE A 496 -3.81 15.72 0.50
CA ILE A 496 -4.96 16.57 0.07
C ILE A 496 -5.11 17.81 0.97
N THR A 497 -4.39 17.91 2.09
CA THR A 497 -4.54 19.02 3.03
C THR A 497 -3.45 20.08 2.81
N PRO A 498 -3.76 21.29 2.28
CA PRO A 498 -2.72 22.30 2.02
C PRO A 498 -2.03 22.79 3.30
N SER A 499 -2.78 22.87 4.41
CA SER A 499 -2.26 23.35 5.70
C SER A 499 -1.36 22.34 6.42
N LYS A 500 -1.30 21.10 5.91
CA LYS A 500 -0.47 20.02 6.43
C LYS A 500 0.07 19.23 5.24
N PRO A 501 1.14 19.69 4.56
CA PRO A 501 1.74 18.92 3.49
C PRO A 501 2.28 17.58 4.02
N PHE A 502 2.52 16.66 3.09
CA PHE A 502 3.00 15.30 3.34
C PHE A 502 4.13 15.23 4.37
N TYR A 503 5.13 16.09 4.26
CA TYR A 503 6.30 16.09 5.13
C TYR A 503 6.03 16.49 6.59
N LEU A 504 4.87 17.10 6.89
CA LEU A 504 4.43 17.38 8.25
C LEU A 504 3.63 16.22 8.90
N HIS A 505 3.42 15.13 8.17
CA HIS A 505 2.86 13.88 8.67
C HIS A 505 3.96 12.94 9.18
N GLY A 506 3.56 11.79 9.77
CA GLY A 506 4.49 10.87 10.39
C GLY A 506 5.00 11.33 11.76
N TYR A 507 5.95 10.57 12.33
CA TYR A 507 6.58 10.91 13.60
C TYR A 507 7.49 12.15 13.44
N SER A 508 8.34 12.19 12.42
CA SER A 508 9.20 13.33 12.11
C SER A 508 8.42 14.63 11.85
N GLY A 509 7.22 14.53 11.28
CA GLY A 509 6.35 15.67 11.04
C GLY A 509 5.93 16.42 12.31
N TRP A 510 5.91 15.77 13.48
CA TRP A 510 5.69 16.47 14.76
C TRP A 510 6.86 17.39 15.12
N ALA A 511 8.10 16.95 14.87
CA ALA A 511 9.28 17.79 15.09
C ALA A 511 9.24 19.02 14.17
N LEU A 512 8.91 18.84 12.89
CA LEU A 512 8.80 19.96 11.94
C LEU A 512 7.68 20.94 12.31
N ARG A 513 6.51 20.43 12.72
CA ARG A 513 5.39 21.28 13.20
C ARG A 513 5.78 22.08 14.44
N LEU A 514 6.52 21.48 15.36
CA LEU A 514 7.00 22.17 16.55
C LEU A 514 8.06 23.22 16.20
N ALA A 515 9.01 22.90 15.33
CA ALA A 515 10.02 23.85 14.86
C ALA A 515 9.38 25.09 14.22
N ARG A 516 8.37 24.90 13.35
CA ARG A 516 7.59 26.02 12.79
C ARG A 516 6.87 26.84 13.84
N LEU A 517 6.25 26.19 14.83
CA LEU A 517 5.61 26.90 15.93
C LEU A 517 6.61 27.75 16.71
N ILE A 518 7.80 27.22 16.97
CA ILE A 518 8.90 27.93 17.65
C ILE A 518 9.35 29.13 16.81
N PHE A 519 9.60 28.97 15.52
CA PHE A 519 10.01 30.07 14.64
C PHE A 519 8.95 31.16 14.55
N ARG A 520 7.67 30.78 14.51
CA ARG A 520 6.55 31.72 14.54
C ARG A 520 6.48 32.49 15.86
N MET A 521 6.66 31.81 16.99
CA MET A 521 6.69 32.47 18.32
C MET A 521 7.90 33.39 18.49
N ALA A 522 9.04 33.03 17.89
CA ALA A 522 10.25 33.85 17.89
C ALA A 522 10.22 34.99 16.86
N GLY A 523 9.21 35.05 15.98
CA GLY A 523 9.06 36.08 14.97
C GLY A 523 10.06 36.00 13.80
N VAL A 524 10.69 34.84 13.58
CA VAL A 524 11.73 34.62 12.56
C VAL A 524 11.25 33.85 11.33
N GLU A 525 9.94 33.67 11.17
CA GLU A 525 9.34 32.90 10.05
C GLU A 525 9.77 33.45 8.67
N LYS A 526 9.76 34.77 8.49
CA LYS A 526 10.24 35.41 7.25
C LYS A 526 11.75 35.28 7.04
N ASP A 527 12.52 35.23 8.13
CA ASP A 527 13.97 35.01 8.06
C ASP A 527 14.29 33.57 7.64
N VAL A 528 13.44 32.60 8.00
CA VAL A 528 13.55 31.21 7.52
C VAL A 528 13.35 31.12 6.01
N GLU A 529 12.31 31.78 5.47
CA GLU A 529 12.06 31.85 4.03
C GLU A 529 13.24 32.52 3.32
N ARG A 530 13.70 33.68 3.83
CA ARG A 530 14.86 34.40 3.28
C ARG A 530 16.14 33.57 3.31
N LEU A 531 16.36 32.78 4.37
CA LEU A 531 17.51 31.86 4.45
C LEU A 531 17.45 30.81 3.33
N CYS A 532 16.27 30.25 3.06
CA CYS A 532 16.09 29.22 2.04
C CYS A 532 16.17 29.79 0.61
N ASP A 533 15.82 31.07 0.42
CA ASP A 533 15.84 31.75 -0.88
C ASP A 533 17.14 32.52 -1.17
N SER A 534 18.10 32.50 -0.24
CA SER A 534 19.38 33.22 -0.36
C SER A 534 20.18 32.77 -1.59
N GLU A 535 20.73 33.73 -2.34
CA GLU A 535 21.54 33.47 -3.55
C GLU A 535 23.02 33.22 -3.24
N THR A 536 23.49 33.66 -2.07
CA THR A 536 24.91 33.61 -1.69
C THR A 536 25.09 32.99 -0.31
N LEU A 537 26.22 32.30 -0.12
CA LEU A 537 26.59 31.73 1.18
C LEU A 537 26.77 32.80 2.25
N ASP A 538 27.33 33.96 1.90
CA ASP A 538 27.55 35.06 2.85
C ASP A 538 26.23 35.58 3.44
N GLU A 539 25.21 35.79 2.60
CA GLU A 539 23.87 36.18 3.06
C GLU A 539 23.25 35.07 3.93
N GLN A 540 23.33 33.81 3.50
CA GLN A 540 22.80 32.67 4.24
C GLN A 540 23.44 32.57 5.64
N VAL A 541 24.78 32.67 5.71
CA VAL A 541 25.53 32.65 6.97
C VAL A 541 25.16 33.83 7.86
N GLN A 542 24.99 35.02 7.28
CA GLN A 542 24.57 36.20 8.03
C GLN A 542 23.19 36.00 8.67
N ILE A 543 22.20 35.53 7.91
CA ILE A 543 20.84 35.27 8.42
C ILE A 543 20.87 34.17 9.48
N TRP A 544 21.61 33.08 9.22
CA TRP A 544 21.80 32.00 10.19
C TRP A 544 22.31 32.53 11.53
N GLN A 545 23.45 33.23 11.52
CA GLN A 545 24.12 33.69 12.74
C GLN A 545 23.28 34.73 13.51
N GLN A 546 22.62 35.66 12.80
CA GLN A 546 21.90 36.78 13.42
C GLN A 546 20.49 36.41 13.87
N LYS A 547 19.80 35.49 13.19
CA LYS A 547 18.36 35.26 13.38
C LYS A 547 18.03 33.86 13.87
N LEU A 548 18.45 32.82 13.15
CA LEU A 548 17.99 31.45 13.40
C LEU A 548 18.82 30.74 14.48
N ARG A 549 20.14 30.90 14.44
CA ARG A 549 21.07 30.25 15.37
C ARG A 549 20.76 30.56 16.84
N PRO A 550 20.48 31.81 17.26
CA PRO A 550 20.13 32.12 18.65
C PRO A 550 18.82 31.47 19.11
N VAL A 551 17.89 31.25 18.19
CA VAL A 551 16.63 30.56 18.48
C VAL A 551 16.91 29.07 18.68
N ILE A 552 17.53 28.40 17.70
CA ILE A 552 17.76 26.94 17.75
C ILE A 552 18.69 26.52 18.91
N LEU A 553 19.75 27.30 19.16
CA LEU A 553 20.69 27.04 20.25
C LEU A 553 20.23 27.61 21.60
N ASN A 554 18.99 28.06 21.72
CA ASN A 554 18.43 28.50 23.00
C ASN A 554 18.47 27.33 24.01
N PRO A 555 18.95 27.55 25.26
CA PRO A 555 19.06 26.50 26.27
C PRO A 555 17.77 25.71 26.53
N ILE A 556 16.60 26.35 26.42
CA ILE A 556 15.29 25.69 26.61
C ILE A 556 15.02 24.70 25.47
N ILE A 557 15.32 25.08 24.24
CA ILE A 557 15.12 24.24 23.05
C ILE A 557 16.13 23.08 23.07
N VAL A 558 17.38 23.35 23.41
CA VAL A 558 18.40 22.30 23.58
C VAL A 558 18.04 21.34 24.72
N ALA A 559 17.44 21.84 25.81
CA ALA A 559 16.95 20.98 26.89
C ALA A 559 15.78 20.08 26.44
N LEU A 560 14.90 20.56 25.56
CA LEU A 560 13.85 19.74 24.95
C LEU A 560 14.44 18.63 24.08
N MET A 561 15.46 18.94 23.26
CA MET A 561 16.18 17.94 22.46
C MET A 561 16.96 16.92 23.30
N ARG A 562 17.19 17.21 24.60
CA ARG A 562 17.75 16.24 25.55
C ARG A 562 16.70 15.24 26.08
N ASN A 563 15.40 15.53 25.94
CA ASN A 563 14.35 14.71 26.51
C ASN A 563 14.21 13.38 25.73
N PRO A 564 14.34 12.22 26.40
CA PRO A 564 14.31 10.91 25.75
C PRO A 564 12.97 10.61 25.06
N VAL A 565 11.86 11.09 25.61
CA VAL A 565 10.51 10.92 25.02
C VAL A 565 10.40 11.71 23.73
N PHE A 566 10.99 12.91 23.68
CA PHE A 566 11.02 13.73 22.48
C PHE A 566 11.92 13.11 21.40
N CYS A 567 13.13 12.67 21.77
CA CYS A 567 14.04 11.98 20.85
C CYS A 567 13.39 10.77 20.19
N TRP A 568 12.70 9.92 20.95
CA TRP A 568 12.03 8.75 20.40
C TRP A 568 10.79 9.11 19.57
N ASN A 569 9.83 9.86 20.13
CA ASN A 569 8.54 10.10 19.48
C ASN A 569 8.58 11.12 18.34
N ALA A 570 9.57 12.02 18.31
CA ALA A 570 9.65 13.08 17.31
C ALA A 570 10.85 12.92 16.36
N LEU A 571 11.97 12.35 16.82
CA LEU A 571 13.18 12.21 16.01
C LEU A 571 13.51 10.74 15.66
N GLY A 572 12.80 9.76 16.24
CA GLY A 572 13.06 8.33 16.05
C GLY A 572 14.38 7.84 16.66
N VAL A 573 15.00 8.62 17.56
CA VAL A 573 16.33 8.33 18.13
C VAL A 573 16.20 7.47 19.40
N PRO A 574 16.74 6.24 19.43
CA PRO A 574 16.70 5.37 20.60
C PRO A 574 17.62 5.82 21.73
N MET A 575 17.39 5.25 22.92
CA MET A 575 18.15 5.58 24.13
C MET A 575 19.64 5.25 24.05
N ASN A 576 20.02 4.17 23.36
CA ASN A 576 21.42 3.75 23.25
C ASN A 576 22.21 4.69 22.34
N GLN A 577 21.67 5.00 21.17
CA GLN A 577 22.23 6.01 20.26
C GLN A 577 22.36 7.38 20.94
N ARG A 578 21.32 7.82 21.67
CA ARG A 578 21.38 9.06 22.47
C ARG A 578 22.51 9.03 23.49
N LYS A 579 22.76 7.90 24.16
CA LYS A 579 23.87 7.77 25.11
C LYS A 579 25.22 7.87 24.41
N MET A 580 25.37 7.26 23.24
CA MET A 580 26.60 7.38 22.43
C MET A 580 26.88 8.85 22.09
N LEU A 581 25.87 9.57 21.62
CA LEU A 581 25.95 10.99 21.32
C LEU A 581 26.34 11.85 22.54
N LEU A 582 25.74 11.58 23.69
CA LEU A 582 26.04 12.31 24.94
C LEU A 582 27.41 11.97 25.55
N ASN A 583 28.00 10.83 25.17
CA ASN A 583 29.35 10.46 25.58
C ASN A 583 30.42 11.19 24.74
N GLU A 584 30.11 11.55 23.48
CA GLU A 584 31.00 12.33 22.61
C GLU A 584 31.04 13.82 22.98
N GLY A 585 30.00 14.32 23.66
CA GLY A 585 29.94 15.71 24.09
C GLY A 585 28.55 16.13 24.58
N HIS A 586 28.35 17.43 24.76
CA HIS A 586 27.07 17.98 25.19
C HIS A 586 26.12 18.20 24.01
N ALA A 587 24.81 18.06 24.24
CA ALA A 587 23.78 18.27 23.19
C ALA A 587 23.87 19.62 22.48
N TYR A 588 24.27 20.69 23.19
CA TYR A 588 24.55 21.99 22.58
C TYR A 588 25.67 21.92 21.55
N ALA A 589 26.79 21.27 21.91
CA ALA A 589 27.93 21.11 21.01
C ALA A 589 27.54 20.24 19.80
N TYR A 590 26.73 19.19 20.00
CA TYR A 590 26.21 18.39 18.90
C TYR A 590 25.42 19.24 17.90
N VAL A 591 24.43 20.02 18.35
CA VAL A 591 23.60 20.84 17.45
C VAL A 591 24.44 21.89 16.73
N ARG A 592 25.36 22.54 17.44
CA ARG A 592 26.31 23.50 16.87
C ARG A 592 27.20 22.84 15.81
N ASP A 593 27.86 21.75 16.14
CA ASP A 593 28.84 21.07 15.28
C ASP A 593 28.16 20.38 14.09
N THR A 594 26.86 20.14 14.18
CA THR A 594 26.04 19.67 13.06
C THR A 594 25.66 20.82 12.12
N LEU A 595 25.06 21.90 12.64
CA LEU A 595 24.42 22.94 11.80
C LEU A 595 25.36 24.06 11.34
N ASP A 596 26.28 24.53 12.19
CA ASP A 596 27.17 25.65 11.84
C ASP A 596 28.01 25.36 10.58
N PRO A 597 28.69 24.21 10.42
CA PRO A 597 29.47 23.95 9.21
C PRO A 597 28.61 23.72 7.97
N LEU A 598 27.39 23.20 8.11
CA LEU A 598 26.51 22.95 6.97
C LEU A 598 26.10 24.24 6.28
N LEU A 599 25.62 25.20 7.07
CA LEU A 599 25.08 26.46 6.56
C LEU A 599 26.19 27.42 6.06
N SER A 600 27.44 27.15 6.42
CA SER A 600 28.61 27.83 5.83
C SER A 600 29.19 27.12 4.60
N THR A 601 28.83 25.87 4.34
CA THR A 601 29.42 25.06 3.25
C THR A 601 28.48 24.92 2.06
N TYR A 602 27.19 24.69 2.31
CA TYR A 602 26.21 24.37 1.26
C TYR A 602 25.09 25.40 1.20
N LEU A 603 24.75 25.83 -0.01
CA LEU A 603 23.58 26.69 -0.21
C LEU A 603 22.30 25.86 -0.08
N LEU A 604 21.38 26.25 0.80
CA LEU A 604 20.10 25.54 0.98
C LEU A 604 19.28 25.52 -0.30
N LYS A 605 19.26 26.67 -1.00
CA LYS A 605 18.47 26.92 -2.20
C LYS A 605 18.72 25.93 -3.35
N THR A 606 19.93 25.43 -3.47
CA THR A 606 20.37 24.63 -4.64
C THR A 606 21.06 23.32 -4.26
N GLU A 607 21.74 23.23 -3.11
CA GLU A 607 22.60 22.09 -2.80
C GLU A 607 22.09 21.22 -1.65
N ASN A 608 21.50 21.82 -0.62
CA ASN A 608 21.10 21.12 0.60
C ASN A 608 19.57 21.07 0.78
N TYR A 609 18.97 20.10 0.09
CA TYR A 609 17.53 19.86 0.15
C TYR A 609 17.06 19.28 1.49
N PHE A 610 17.94 18.67 2.30
CA PHE A 610 17.55 18.04 3.56
C PHE A 610 17.03 19.07 4.57
N TYR A 611 17.81 20.14 4.76
CA TYR A 611 17.44 21.21 5.69
C TYR A 611 16.46 22.19 5.08
N LEU A 612 16.53 22.44 3.77
CA LEU A 612 15.49 23.19 3.06
C LEU A 612 14.12 22.55 3.28
N LEU A 613 14.02 21.22 3.14
CA LEU A 613 12.78 20.51 3.43
C LEU A 613 12.32 20.70 4.88
N CYS A 614 13.22 20.60 5.85
CA CYS A 614 12.84 20.76 7.25
C CYS A 614 12.28 22.16 7.56
N LEU A 615 12.82 23.19 6.90
CA LEU A 615 12.43 24.58 7.07
C LEU A 615 11.13 24.89 6.32
N LEU A 616 11.04 24.56 5.03
CA LEU A 616 9.91 24.88 4.15
C LEU A 616 8.79 23.83 4.15
N GLY A 617 9.10 22.59 4.55
CA GLY A 617 8.21 21.40 4.51
C GLY A 617 7.80 20.94 3.12
N HIS A 618 8.51 21.40 2.10
CA HIS A 618 8.47 20.91 0.73
C HIS A 618 9.84 21.11 0.09
N TYR A 619 10.07 20.46 -1.04
CA TYR A 619 11.24 20.68 -1.88
C TYR A 619 10.99 21.79 -2.91
N THR A 620 12.06 22.30 -3.51
CA THR A 620 11.99 23.17 -4.70
C THR A 620 12.54 22.42 -5.91
N HIS A 621 12.24 22.89 -7.13
CA HIS A 621 12.84 22.31 -8.33
C HIS A 621 14.38 22.44 -8.35
N ALA A 622 14.91 23.48 -7.69
CA ALA A 622 16.35 23.73 -7.63
C ALA A 622 17.07 22.87 -6.57
N SER A 623 16.39 22.50 -5.48
CA SER A 623 16.95 21.74 -4.36
C SER A 623 16.00 20.63 -3.96
N CYS A 624 16.21 19.46 -4.58
CA CYS A 624 15.47 18.24 -4.33
C CYS A 624 16.35 16.99 -4.54
N PRO A 625 15.98 15.84 -3.94
CA PRO A 625 16.58 14.55 -4.25
C PRO A 625 16.58 14.21 -5.74
N ALA A 626 17.56 13.43 -6.19
CA ALA A 626 17.72 13.07 -7.61
C ALA A 626 16.45 12.46 -8.24
N TYR A 627 15.67 11.66 -7.50
CA TYR A 627 14.44 11.06 -8.03
C TYR A 627 13.32 12.07 -8.30
N LEU A 628 13.43 13.30 -7.77
CA LEU A 628 12.50 14.41 -8.01
C LEU A 628 12.95 15.37 -9.11
N THR A 629 14.17 15.23 -9.62
CA THR A 629 14.59 16.00 -10.80
C THR A 629 13.93 15.40 -12.04
N PRO A 630 13.71 16.20 -13.12
CA PRO A 630 13.18 15.65 -14.37
C PRO A 630 14.04 14.51 -14.91
N SER A 631 15.38 14.66 -14.89
CA SER A 631 16.31 13.65 -15.39
C SER A 631 16.29 12.36 -14.57
N GLY A 632 16.22 12.44 -13.24
CA GLY A 632 16.15 11.25 -12.40
C GLY A 632 14.80 10.54 -12.50
N PHE A 633 13.70 11.29 -12.59
CA PHE A 633 12.37 10.74 -12.84
C PHE A 633 12.32 10.01 -14.20
N ASP A 634 12.82 10.64 -15.27
CA ASP A 634 12.84 10.06 -16.61
C ASP A 634 13.74 8.82 -16.66
N SER A 635 14.90 8.84 -16.00
CA SER A 635 15.78 7.68 -15.89
C SER A 635 15.07 6.48 -15.27
N LEU A 636 14.38 6.68 -14.15
CA LEU A 636 13.64 5.63 -13.46
C LEU A 636 12.41 5.14 -14.23
N LYS A 637 11.74 6.01 -15.00
CA LYS A 637 10.55 5.68 -15.80
C LYS A 637 10.89 5.05 -17.16
N SER A 638 12.09 5.32 -17.69
CA SER A 638 12.56 4.82 -18.99
C SER A 638 12.53 3.28 -19.09
N ASN A 639 12.50 2.75 -20.32
CA ASN A 639 12.48 1.31 -20.59
C ASN A 639 11.38 0.58 -19.80
N GLU A 640 10.16 1.12 -19.82
CA GLU A 640 9.01 0.62 -19.06
C GLU A 640 9.27 0.48 -17.55
N GLY A 641 10.13 1.34 -17.01
CA GLY A 641 10.55 1.35 -15.62
C GLY A 641 11.43 0.16 -15.26
N ASN A 642 12.30 -0.32 -16.15
CA ASN A 642 13.15 -1.48 -15.87
C ASN A 642 13.97 -1.32 -14.58
N ALA A 643 14.46 -0.11 -14.29
CA ALA A 643 15.17 0.18 -13.05
C ALA A 643 14.34 -0.09 -11.80
N LEU A 644 13.02 0.08 -11.88
CA LEU A 644 12.11 -0.23 -10.78
C LEU A 644 12.00 -1.74 -10.53
N ASN A 645 12.32 -2.60 -11.50
CA ASN A 645 12.32 -4.05 -11.28
C ASN A 645 13.42 -4.49 -10.30
N SER A 646 14.43 -3.64 -10.06
CA SER A 646 15.53 -3.92 -9.13
C SER A 646 15.06 -4.08 -7.67
N PHE A 647 13.94 -3.47 -7.27
CA PHE A 647 13.52 -3.32 -5.88
C PHE A 647 12.77 -4.53 -5.30
N ARG A 648 13.19 -5.04 -4.15
CA ARG A 648 12.42 -5.97 -3.31
C ARG A 648 12.29 -5.40 -1.90
N LEU A 649 11.05 -5.13 -1.48
CA LEU A 649 10.74 -4.53 -0.18
C LEU A 649 10.35 -5.62 0.81
N HIS A 650 11.13 -5.73 1.88
CA HIS A 650 10.95 -6.69 2.98
C HIS A 650 10.29 -5.99 4.17
N THR A 651 9.41 -6.72 4.88
CA THR A 651 8.79 -6.23 6.13
C THR A 651 9.18 -7.14 7.28
N ASP A 652 10.42 -7.01 7.72
CA ASP A 652 10.98 -7.86 8.77
C ASP A 652 12.22 -7.19 9.37
N SER A 653 12.77 -7.79 10.42
CA SER A 653 14.07 -7.42 10.96
C SER A 653 15.19 -7.72 9.97
N ILE A 654 16.25 -6.91 10.01
CA ILE A 654 17.47 -7.08 9.21
C ILE A 654 18.02 -8.51 9.36
N HIS A 655 18.15 -8.98 10.59
CA HIS A 655 18.59 -10.34 10.89
C HIS A 655 17.78 -11.43 10.15
N ASN A 656 16.44 -11.35 10.18
CA ASN A 656 15.59 -12.36 9.56
C ASN A 656 15.71 -12.35 8.03
N VAL A 657 15.77 -11.17 7.41
CA VAL A 657 15.95 -11.07 5.96
C VAL A 657 17.31 -11.64 5.56
N LEU A 658 18.38 -11.25 6.26
CA LEU A 658 19.72 -11.80 6.02
C LEU A 658 19.74 -13.32 6.14
N ARG A 659 19.02 -13.90 7.11
CA ARG A 659 18.90 -15.35 7.30
C ARG A 659 18.26 -16.06 6.10
N GLY A 660 17.29 -15.43 5.43
CA GLY A 660 16.65 -15.98 4.23
C GLY A 660 17.52 -15.91 2.98
N LEU A 661 18.42 -14.94 2.90
CA LEU A 661 19.30 -14.77 1.75
C LEU A 661 20.37 -15.87 1.66
N ASN A 662 20.70 -16.24 0.44
CA ASN A 662 21.75 -17.21 0.13
C ASN A 662 23.14 -16.67 0.52
N SER A 663 24.09 -17.57 0.76
CA SER A 663 25.48 -17.19 0.99
C SER A 663 26.04 -16.47 -0.25
N TRP A 664 26.85 -15.43 -0.04
CA TRP A 664 27.47 -14.61 -1.09
C TRP A 664 26.51 -13.97 -2.10
N SER A 665 25.26 -13.73 -1.73
CA SER A 665 24.26 -13.11 -2.61
C SER A 665 24.34 -11.58 -2.68
N LEU A 666 25.03 -10.93 -1.73
CA LEU A 666 25.12 -9.47 -1.60
C LEU A 666 26.52 -8.96 -1.90
N THR A 667 26.61 -7.83 -2.60
CA THR A 667 27.89 -7.17 -2.92
C THR A 667 28.03 -5.83 -2.21
N ARG A 668 26.91 -5.16 -1.90
CA ARG A 668 26.88 -3.85 -1.23
C ARG A 668 25.81 -3.85 -0.14
N VAL A 669 26.16 -3.38 1.05
CA VAL A 669 25.23 -3.34 2.19
C VAL A 669 25.32 -1.98 2.85
N LEU A 670 24.19 -1.34 3.11
CA LEU A 670 24.08 -0.09 3.87
C LEU A 670 23.07 -0.26 5.00
N ILE A 671 23.56 -0.29 6.24
CA ILE A 671 22.76 -0.51 7.45
C ILE A 671 22.55 0.76 8.27
N MET A 672 22.81 1.93 7.68
CA MET A 672 22.65 3.25 8.30
C MET A 672 23.25 3.29 9.71
N ASP A 673 22.51 3.83 10.70
CA ASP A 673 22.86 3.92 12.11
C ASP A 673 22.19 2.84 12.99
N HIS A 674 21.62 1.80 12.38
CA HIS A 674 20.87 0.74 13.08
C HIS A 674 21.66 0.10 14.23
N LEU A 675 22.97 -0.08 14.07
CA LEU A 675 23.80 -0.70 15.09
C LEU A 675 23.96 0.17 16.37
N ASP A 676 23.73 1.48 16.28
CA ASP A 676 23.71 2.38 17.46
C ASP A 676 22.51 2.10 18.38
N TRP A 677 21.49 1.37 17.89
CA TRP A 677 20.27 1.07 18.65
C TRP A 677 20.51 -0.03 19.68
N PHE A 678 21.55 -0.86 19.48
CA PHE A 678 21.85 -1.99 20.34
C PHE A 678 22.62 -1.58 21.59
N LYS A 679 22.48 -2.41 22.63
CA LYS A 679 23.32 -2.30 23.82
C LYS A 679 24.73 -2.78 23.47
N VAL A 680 25.75 -2.14 24.06
CA VAL A 680 27.15 -2.57 23.97
C VAL A 680 27.27 -4.06 24.32
N ASN A 681 27.98 -4.82 23.48
CA ASN A 681 28.18 -6.28 23.60
C ASN A 681 26.86 -7.09 23.55
N SER A 682 25.88 -6.63 22.78
CA SER A 682 24.66 -7.40 22.52
C SER A 682 24.94 -8.59 21.59
N GLU A 683 24.57 -9.80 22.03
CA GLU A 683 24.66 -11.02 21.21
C GLU A 683 23.91 -10.90 19.87
N SER A 684 22.85 -10.08 19.81
CA SER A 684 22.11 -9.83 18.58
C SER A 684 22.95 -9.17 17.50
N VAL A 685 23.90 -8.30 17.87
CA VAL A 685 24.84 -7.67 16.93
C VAL A 685 25.85 -8.69 16.43
N ASP A 686 26.38 -9.55 17.31
CA ASP A 686 27.28 -10.64 16.89
C ASP A 686 26.56 -11.60 15.91
N GLN A 687 25.29 -11.93 16.17
CA GLN A 687 24.47 -12.76 15.28
C GLN A 687 24.15 -12.09 13.94
N GLU A 688 23.80 -10.80 13.93
CA GLU A 688 23.51 -10.04 12.70
C GLU A 688 24.77 -9.91 11.83
N ILE A 689 25.91 -9.55 12.43
CA ILE A 689 27.19 -9.44 11.71
C ILE A 689 27.69 -10.81 11.22
N ALA A 690 27.44 -11.90 11.95
CA ALA A 690 27.72 -13.25 11.47
C ALA A 690 26.87 -13.61 10.23
N GLN A 691 25.60 -13.19 10.18
CA GLN A 691 24.78 -13.35 8.98
C GLN A 691 25.29 -12.48 7.84
N LEU A 692 25.67 -11.22 8.08
CA LEU A 692 26.33 -10.37 7.08
C LEU A 692 27.58 -11.04 6.50
N ALA A 693 28.45 -11.59 7.35
CA ALA A 693 29.66 -12.29 6.92
C ALA A 693 29.38 -13.50 6.01
N ARG A 694 28.21 -14.15 6.17
CA ARG A 694 27.77 -15.29 5.35
C ARG A 694 27.23 -14.84 3.99
N VAL A 695 26.41 -13.79 3.96
CA VAL A 695 25.69 -13.37 2.74
C VAL A 695 26.47 -12.41 1.86
N VAL A 696 27.43 -11.67 2.41
CA VAL A 696 28.27 -10.74 1.65
C VAL A 696 29.36 -11.54 0.92
N ALA A 697 29.48 -11.35 -0.39
CA ALA A 697 30.53 -11.95 -1.20
C ALA A 697 31.92 -11.40 -0.84
N SER A 698 32.99 -12.15 -1.12
CA SER A 698 34.37 -11.64 -0.98
C SER A 698 34.57 -10.40 -1.86
N GLY A 699 35.25 -9.38 -1.33
CA GLY A 699 35.33 -8.04 -1.93
C GLY A 699 34.06 -7.19 -1.77
N GLY A 700 32.99 -7.73 -1.18
CA GLY A 700 31.77 -6.98 -0.87
C GLY A 700 31.99 -5.94 0.22
N LEU A 701 31.18 -4.87 0.17
CA LEU A 701 31.31 -3.71 1.05
C LEU A 701 30.08 -3.55 1.95
N VAL A 702 30.31 -3.26 3.23
CA VAL A 702 29.27 -2.94 4.21
C VAL A 702 29.53 -1.54 4.77
N PHE A 703 28.52 -0.67 4.74
CA PHE A 703 28.61 0.72 5.17
C PHE A 703 27.63 1.02 6.31
N TRP A 704 28.05 1.86 7.24
CA TRP A 704 27.22 2.37 8.33
C TRP A 704 27.70 3.74 8.80
N ARG A 705 26.78 4.52 9.34
CA ARG A 705 27.06 5.79 10.02
C ARG A 705 26.81 5.62 11.51
N SER A 706 27.48 6.42 12.34
CA SER A 706 27.30 6.34 13.80
C SER A 706 27.30 7.70 14.47
N ALA A 707 26.51 7.82 15.54
CA ALA A 707 26.53 8.93 16.47
C ALA A 707 27.84 9.01 17.29
N ALA A 708 28.62 7.93 17.37
CA ALA A 708 29.95 7.92 17.96
C ALA A 708 31.05 8.14 16.91
N LYS A 709 32.19 8.70 17.31
CA LYS A 709 33.37 8.80 16.42
C LYS A 709 34.04 7.45 16.20
N GLN A 710 34.00 6.58 17.21
CA GLN A 710 34.52 5.21 17.17
C GLN A 710 33.51 4.24 17.79
N PRO A 711 32.58 3.68 17.00
CA PRO A 711 31.59 2.76 17.52
C PRO A 711 32.19 1.41 17.94
N TRP A 712 31.65 0.84 19.01
CA TRP A 712 32.14 -0.39 19.63
C TRP A 712 32.04 -1.63 18.73
N TYR A 713 31.07 -1.64 17.81
CA TYR A 713 30.79 -2.76 16.92
C TYR A 713 31.76 -2.86 15.73
N ASN A 714 32.66 -1.88 15.52
CA ASN A 714 33.77 -2.02 14.56
C ASN A 714 34.62 -3.26 14.85
N LYS A 715 34.90 -3.52 16.14
CA LYS A 715 35.61 -4.74 16.57
C LYS A 715 34.82 -6.02 16.35
N VAL A 716 33.49 -5.94 16.21
CA VAL A 716 32.67 -7.11 15.90
C VAL A 716 32.83 -7.48 14.43
N PHE A 717 32.84 -6.49 13.53
CA PHE A 717 33.14 -6.70 12.11
C PHE A 717 34.54 -7.30 11.90
N GLU A 718 35.56 -6.76 12.59
CA GLU A 718 36.92 -7.31 12.52
C GLU A 718 36.97 -8.79 12.96
N ARG A 719 36.32 -9.13 14.07
CA ARG A 719 36.21 -10.52 14.56
C ARG A 719 35.45 -11.44 13.60
N ALA A 720 34.53 -10.91 12.80
CA ALA A 720 33.78 -11.64 11.79
C ALA A 720 34.52 -11.76 10.43
N GLY A 721 35.78 -11.31 10.36
CA GLY A 721 36.62 -11.43 9.17
C GLY A 721 36.32 -10.36 8.12
N PHE A 722 36.06 -9.14 8.57
CA PHE A 722 36.04 -7.95 7.72
C PHE A 722 37.23 -7.04 8.00
N HIS A 723 37.71 -6.32 6.99
CA HIS A 723 38.63 -5.22 7.16
C HIS A 723 37.85 -3.91 7.32
N VAL A 724 38.00 -3.23 8.46
CA VAL A 724 37.21 -2.03 8.81
C VAL A 724 38.05 -0.77 8.61
N GLU A 725 37.51 0.19 7.87
CA GLU A 725 38.14 1.48 7.59
C GLU A 725 37.17 2.63 7.89
N ALA A 726 37.69 3.72 8.46
CA ALA A 726 36.92 4.95 8.61
C ALA A 726 36.91 5.68 7.27
N VAL A 727 35.72 5.95 6.74
CA VAL A 727 35.54 6.80 5.56
C VAL A 727 35.68 8.27 5.96
N ALA A 728 34.97 8.67 7.02
CA ALA A 728 35.04 10.03 7.56
C ALA A 728 34.76 10.05 9.06
N ILE A 729 35.42 10.96 9.79
CA ILE A 729 35.21 11.20 11.23
C ILE A 729 35.18 12.71 11.49
N ARG A 730 34.19 13.17 12.24
CA ARG A 730 34.01 14.59 12.56
C ARG A 730 35.16 15.11 13.43
N LYS A 731 35.82 16.18 12.96
CA LYS A 731 36.93 16.86 13.63
C LYS A 731 36.55 18.28 14.12
N GLY A 732 35.36 18.43 14.70
CA GLY A 732 34.84 19.71 15.23
C GLY A 732 33.77 20.36 14.35
N SER A 733 33.63 21.68 14.43
CA SER A 733 32.56 22.47 13.78
C SER A 733 32.96 23.18 12.49
N ALA A 734 34.16 22.93 11.97
CA ALA A 734 34.70 23.70 10.85
C ALA A 734 34.33 23.11 9.47
N VAL A 735 34.12 21.80 9.39
CA VAL A 735 33.88 21.08 8.13
C VAL A 735 32.75 20.09 8.34
N ALA A 736 31.74 20.14 7.46
CA ALA A 736 30.65 19.16 7.43
C ALA A 736 31.14 17.87 6.76
N LEU A 737 30.68 16.71 7.27
CA LEU A 737 31.04 15.42 6.67
C LEU A 737 30.28 15.14 5.37
N ASP A 738 29.03 15.58 5.32
CA ASP A 738 28.12 15.45 4.18
C ASP A 738 27.03 16.53 4.31
N LYS A 739 26.05 16.55 3.40
CA LYS A 739 24.96 17.55 3.40
C LYS A 739 23.96 17.39 4.56
N VAL A 740 24.04 16.30 5.32
CA VAL A 740 23.20 16.06 6.50
C VAL A 740 23.96 16.35 7.80
N ASN A 741 25.25 15.99 7.86
CA ASN A 741 26.16 16.18 8.98
C ASN A 741 25.56 15.80 10.36
N MET A 742 24.67 14.80 10.42
CA MET A 742 24.07 14.34 11.68
C MET A 742 25.00 13.36 12.42
N TYR A 743 25.74 12.54 11.69
CA TYR A 743 26.56 11.49 12.28
C TYR A 743 27.98 11.98 12.61
N ALA A 744 28.58 11.40 13.64
CA ALA A 744 29.94 11.72 14.06
C ALA A 744 30.99 10.97 13.25
N SER A 745 30.62 9.83 12.64
CA SER A 745 31.49 9.06 11.77
C SER A 745 30.73 8.27 10.70
N PHE A 746 31.46 7.94 9.63
CA PHE A 746 31.04 7.08 8.52
C PHE A 746 32.13 6.02 8.29
N TRP A 747 31.72 4.76 8.17
CA TRP A 747 32.62 3.61 8.15
C TRP A 747 32.28 2.65 7.01
N LYS A 748 33.30 1.91 6.58
CA LYS A 748 33.17 0.79 5.64
C LYS A 748 33.86 -0.45 6.19
N ALA A 749 33.28 -1.61 5.92
CA ALA A 749 33.88 -2.93 6.13
C ALA A 749 33.98 -3.66 4.79
N ILE A 750 35.15 -4.22 4.50
CA ILE A 750 35.44 -4.98 3.29
C ILE A 750 35.51 -6.46 3.65
N LYS A 751 34.72 -7.29 2.96
CA LYS A 751 34.75 -8.73 3.17
C LYS A 751 36.03 -9.31 2.55
N SER A 752 36.84 -9.96 3.38
CA SER A 752 38.03 -10.71 2.93
C SER A 752 37.66 -11.88 2.03
#